data_AF-A0A7V9G9N2-F1
#
_entry.id   AF-A0A7V9G9N2-F1
#
_cell.length_a   1.000
_cell.length_b   1.000
_cell.length_c   1.000
_cell.angle_alpha   90.00
_cell.angle_beta   90.00
_cell.angle_gamma   90.00
#
_symmetry.space_group_name_H-M   'P 1'
#
loop_
_entity.id
_entity.type
_entity.pdbx_description
1 polymer ?
#
loop_
_entity_poly.entity_id
_entity_poly.type
_entity_poly.pdbx_seq_one_letter_code
_entity_poly.pdbx_strand_id
1 'polypeptide(L)'
;MTTPSRTPPSARHGRAGSGSAKRATTAQMKATQPAPGQRPTATDLKPPSQRIAAQPKRSPSGRVPAQEPSAKESSARLRSQSPQTKPSSARIAAQGKRPASSTRNPAPSTGRHATGSSGTGRHKADSSKSARRSSGKRSGKLPAIIVGCLVILAVIAVIAWGPVNRSMKIKAMDAAKTDPTKMPEALKAADDFVAMVQDPARVKEVILGGHGPAEVQIQLAKGAQLFPQLISIAERTETTGPQRAAALNAAAEVYGEKSVGERLPTKLDEWAKDAQSPDDVASAAIVLVAKVGGDDVVPTLARIAGTADIAETRLTASLDGMAKALTGASVGHAMGLLQGPNRDRVLAHAAIKTAMEKNSGGSLDRLVDFAMSDNQPLRVFALECLGKHAVLADNPDNDAKRRNLSGKFRPYLVKTTPPDVLAGLIKADKKLGLSPTIDDLLVLAADIDTLALPEVDKAMLAECFGKDFILTKTTTSKQLTEDVLAKLSKSLDNAKLRSVAALALGQVKVPELAGLRPAIDKLAAVGDKDCIDAVKSLVGQTIGRPDVVKVNGDKADAWQKWLAEDKVQFERVNAIKKWYGENSQTTRISDGKDKLGANDEYIKKAKGEIDSWLKNPKWVPPLGMTKKPIEDLNTQLKMTGKEVGTSLAGAKQ
;
A
#
# COMPACT_ATOMS: atom_id res chain seq x y z
N MET A 1 19.78 13.85 -73.51
CA MET A 1 19.35 13.55 -72.12
C MET A 1 18.00 14.24 -71.93
N THR A 2 16.84 13.61 -72.20
CA THR A 2 16.14 12.61 -71.35
C THR A 2 15.96 13.13 -69.91
N THR A 3 14.91 13.86 -69.51
CA THR A 3 13.42 13.64 -69.60
C THR A 3 12.90 12.57 -68.60
N PRO A 4 11.61 12.56 -68.17
CA PRO A 4 11.20 13.24 -66.92
C PRO A 4 10.10 12.45 -66.13
N SER A 5 9.08 13.16 -65.59
CA SER A 5 7.74 12.67 -65.16
C SER A 5 7.62 12.01 -63.77
N ARG A 6 6.45 12.05 -63.07
CA ARG A 6 5.11 12.57 -63.45
C ARG A 6 4.27 13.05 -62.23
N THR A 7 3.26 13.89 -62.50
CA THR A 7 2.20 14.37 -61.59
C THR A 7 0.86 14.46 -62.37
N PRO A 8 -0.25 15.01 -61.80
CA PRO A 8 -0.89 14.73 -60.51
C PRO A 8 -2.14 13.84 -60.79
N PRO A 9 -3.43 14.27 -60.95
CA PRO A 9 -4.27 15.40 -60.44
C PRO A 9 -5.29 14.88 -59.37
N SER A 10 -6.47 15.44 -59.00
CA SER A 10 -7.24 16.67 -59.33
C SER A 10 -8.31 17.00 -58.26
N ALA A 11 -8.81 18.25 -58.24
CA ALA A 11 -10.22 18.69 -58.00
C ALA A 11 -11.00 18.37 -56.68
N ARG A 12 -12.03 19.14 -56.22
CA ARG A 12 -12.44 20.58 -56.36
C ARG A 12 -13.70 20.87 -55.48
N HIS A 13 -13.96 22.15 -55.14
CA HIS A 13 -15.16 22.71 -54.48
C HIS A 13 -15.38 22.38 -52.97
N GLY A 14 -16.03 23.22 -52.14
CA GLY A 14 -16.38 24.65 -52.30
C GLY A 14 -17.60 25.14 -51.47
N ARG A 15 -17.51 26.36 -50.88
CA ARG A 15 -18.57 27.12 -50.12
C ARG A 15 -19.07 26.47 -48.79
N ALA A 16 -19.87 27.15 -47.94
CA ALA A 16 -19.86 28.54 -47.42
C ALA A 16 -20.98 28.73 -46.36
N GLY A 17 -20.81 29.67 -45.42
CA GLY A 17 -21.84 30.18 -44.49
C GLY A 17 -21.41 30.00 -43.01
N SER A 18 -21.31 30.99 -42.10
CA SER A 18 -21.87 32.36 -41.89
C SER A 18 -23.06 32.42 -40.91
N GLY A 19 -22.91 33.16 -39.80
CA GLY A 19 -23.92 33.29 -38.74
C GLY A 19 -23.28 33.40 -37.35
N SER A 20 -22.35 34.34 -37.11
CA SER A 20 -22.59 35.78 -36.85
C SER A 20 -22.95 36.08 -35.38
N ALA A 21 -22.40 37.16 -34.83
CA ALA A 21 -22.30 37.41 -33.38
C ALA A 21 -23.24 38.51 -32.88
N LYS A 22 -23.35 38.64 -31.55
CA LYS A 22 -23.76 39.90 -30.88
C LYS A 22 -22.75 40.29 -29.79
N ARG A 23 -22.33 41.55 -29.82
CA ARG A 23 -21.56 42.24 -28.76
C ARG A 23 -22.50 43.15 -27.96
N ALA A 24 -22.31 43.21 -26.64
CA ALA A 24 -22.67 44.30 -25.72
C ALA A 24 -22.17 43.89 -24.31
N THR A 25 -21.59 44.73 -23.45
CA THR A 25 -21.14 46.14 -23.57
C THR A 25 -19.92 46.36 -22.66
N THR A 26 -19.03 47.29 -23.01
CA THR A 26 -17.94 47.73 -22.10
C THR A 26 -18.49 48.71 -21.05
N ALA A 27 -18.06 48.57 -19.79
CA ALA A 27 -18.22 49.59 -18.77
C ALA A 27 -16.85 49.92 -18.14
N GLN A 28 -16.41 51.18 -18.25
CA GLN A 28 -15.19 51.67 -17.60
C GLN A 28 -15.55 52.27 -16.24
N MET A 29 -14.80 51.91 -15.18
CA MET A 29 -14.75 52.73 -13.97
C MET A 29 -13.30 53.09 -13.58
N LYS A 30 -12.95 54.29 -14.02
CA LYS A 30 -12.06 55.29 -13.42
C LYS A 30 -11.26 54.86 -12.18
N ALA A 31 -9.93 54.95 -12.27
CA ALA A 31 -9.04 54.87 -11.12
C ALA A 31 -9.05 56.16 -10.28
N THR A 32 -8.82 56.01 -8.97
CA THR A 32 -8.44 57.09 -8.05
C THR A 32 -7.39 56.57 -7.08
N GLN A 33 -6.15 57.06 -7.18
CA GLN A 33 -5.15 56.93 -6.11
C GLN A 33 -5.40 58.00 -5.05
N PRO A 34 -4.96 57.75 -3.81
CA PRO A 34 -4.14 58.75 -3.12
C PRO A 34 -2.74 58.24 -2.76
N ALA A 35 -1.83 59.18 -2.54
CA ALA A 35 -0.41 58.95 -2.21
C ALA A 35 -0.20 58.61 -0.72
N PRO A 36 1.01 58.16 -0.30
CA PRO A 36 1.20 57.54 1.01
C PRO A 36 1.59 58.52 2.14
N GLY A 37 1.29 58.12 3.38
CA GLY A 37 2.09 58.46 4.56
C GLY A 37 1.33 59.09 5.73
N GLN A 38 1.32 58.38 6.87
CA GLN A 38 1.56 58.92 8.23
C GLN A 38 1.64 57.78 9.27
N ARG A 39 2.49 57.97 10.30
CA ARG A 39 2.48 57.18 11.55
C ARG A 39 1.72 57.97 12.61
N PRO A 40 0.92 57.29 13.45
CA PRO A 40 1.08 57.38 14.91
C PRO A 40 1.33 55.97 15.49
N THR A 41 2.37 55.70 16.29
CA THR A 41 2.47 55.92 17.76
C THR A 41 1.34 55.29 18.57
N ALA A 42 1.70 54.40 19.51
CA ALA A 42 0.77 53.68 20.38
C ALA A 42 0.64 54.33 21.76
N THR A 43 -0.57 54.28 22.33
CA THR A 43 -0.82 54.43 23.78
C THR A 43 -2.15 53.77 24.16
N ASP A 44 -2.15 53.11 25.32
CA ASP A 44 -3.24 52.87 26.27
C ASP A 44 -4.69 52.67 25.77
N LEU A 45 -5.17 51.43 25.91
CA LEU A 45 -6.55 51.17 26.35
C LEU A 45 -6.60 50.17 27.50
N LYS A 46 -7.35 50.53 28.54
CA LYS A 46 -7.45 49.86 29.85
C LYS A 46 -8.79 49.10 29.91
N PRO A 47 -8.86 47.86 30.44
CA PRO A 47 -10.09 47.08 30.41
C PRO A 47 -11.14 47.60 31.42
N PRO A 48 -12.41 47.74 31.04
CA PRO A 48 -13.50 48.03 31.98
C PRO A 48 -13.87 46.79 32.81
N SER A 49 -14.24 46.99 34.07
CA SER A 49 -14.58 45.93 35.01
C SER A 49 -16.09 45.80 35.24
N GLN A 50 -16.54 44.56 35.40
CA GLN A 50 -17.73 44.10 36.16
C GLN A 50 -19.11 44.76 35.93
N ARG A 51 -20.12 43.90 35.74
CA ARG A 51 -21.35 43.97 36.54
C ARG A 51 -21.91 42.59 36.83
N ILE A 52 -22.60 42.46 37.97
CA ILE A 52 -23.08 41.19 38.54
C ILE A 52 -24.61 41.21 38.63
N ALA A 53 -25.26 40.17 38.10
CA ALA A 53 -26.64 39.76 38.38
C ALA A 53 -26.89 38.38 37.73
N ALA A 54 -27.75 37.48 38.22
CA ALA A 54 -28.27 37.23 39.57
C ALA A 54 -28.83 35.78 39.60
N GLN A 55 -28.87 35.13 40.77
CA GLN A 55 -29.48 33.79 40.91
C GLN A 55 -31.01 33.84 41.08
N PRO A 56 -31.73 32.81 40.61
CA PRO A 56 -32.86 32.23 41.35
C PRO A 56 -32.45 30.92 42.07
N LYS A 57 -33.27 30.49 43.05
CA LYS A 57 -32.90 29.51 44.09
C LYS A 57 -33.42 28.08 43.85
N ARG A 58 -32.77 27.15 44.54
CA ARG A 58 -33.16 25.74 44.80
C ARG A 58 -34.65 25.55 45.16
N SER A 59 -35.19 24.36 44.88
CA SER A 59 -35.64 23.42 45.94
C SER A 59 -35.88 21.98 45.41
N PRO A 60 -35.94 20.94 46.28
CA PRO A 60 -35.77 19.54 45.87
C PRO A 60 -36.93 18.57 46.22
N SER A 61 -36.94 17.38 45.60
CA SER A 61 -37.36 16.11 46.23
C SER A 61 -36.92 14.90 45.38
N GLY A 62 -36.92 13.69 45.96
CA GLY A 62 -36.60 12.42 45.27
C GLY A 62 -35.56 11.56 46.00
N ARG A 63 -35.99 10.46 46.63
CA ARG A 63 -35.17 9.50 47.41
C ARG A 63 -35.79 8.10 47.27
N VAL A 64 -35.05 7.06 47.69
CA VAL A 64 -35.52 5.65 47.93
C VAL A 64 -35.60 4.77 46.66
N PRO A 65 -35.15 3.49 46.67
CA PRO A 65 -34.09 2.85 47.48
C PRO A 65 -33.05 2.07 46.64
N ALA A 66 -32.17 1.31 47.29
CA ALA A 66 -31.35 0.28 46.66
C ALA A 66 -32.07 -1.10 46.67
N GLN A 67 -31.63 -2.01 45.80
CA GLN A 67 -31.99 -3.43 45.88
C GLN A 67 -30.81 -4.32 45.43
N GLU A 68 -30.21 -5.02 46.39
CA GLU A 68 -29.53 -6.31 46.21
C GLU A 68 -30.62 -7.42 46.07
N PRO A 69 -30.33 -8.66 45.60
CA PRO A 69 -29.25 -9.50 46.15
C PRO A 69 -28.61 -10.58 45.22
N SER A 70 -27.80 -11.41 45.87
CA SER A 70 -27.52 -12.83 45.57
C SER A 70 -26.27 -13.15 44.74
N ALA A 71 -25.24 -13.60 45.44
CA ALA A 71 -24.08 -14.30 44.89
C ALA A 71 -24.41 -15.71 44.38
N LYS A 72 -23.48 -16.32 43.64
CA LYS A 72 -22.97 -17.68 43.92
C LYS A 72 -21.61 -17.97 43.24
N GLU A 73 -20.68 -18.51 44.03
CA GLU A 73 -19.78 -19.66 43.77
C GLU A 73 -19.25 -19.85 42.32
N SER A 74 -17.93 -19.97 42.04
CA SER A 74 -16.93 -20.76 42.78
C SER A 74 -15.45 -20.40 42.48
N SER A 75 -14.56 -20.76 43.42
CA SER A 75 -13.16 -21.25 43.28
C SER A 75 -12.26 -20.71 42.14
N ALA A 76 -11.20 -19.92 42.36
CA ALA A 76 -9.98 -20.13 43.19
C ALA A 76 -8.84 -20.97 42.57
N ARG A 77 -7.77 -20.29 42.13
CA ARG A 77 -6.34 -20.70 42.11
C ARG A 77 -5.50 -19.41 42.16
N LEU A 78 -4.82 -19.09 43.28
CA LEU A 78 -3.48 -19.55 43.71
C LEU A 78 -2.31 -19.04 42.86
N ARG A 79 -1.52 -18.13 43.48
CA ARG A 79 -0.05 -17.95 43.48
C ARG A 79 0.73 -18.37 42.21
N SER A 80 1.60 -17.51 41.67
CA SER A 80 2.77 -16.97 42.40
C SER A 80 3.13 -15.50 42.06
N GLN A 81 4.07 -14.94 42.83
CA GLN A 81 4.63 -13.59 42.66
C GLN A 81 6.17 -13.66 42.54
N SER A 82 6.74 -12.65 41.87
CA SER A 82 8.12 -12.13 42.08
C SER A 82 9.30 -13.04 41.66
N PRO A 83 10.54 -12.47 41.54
CA PRO A 83 10.95 -11.07 41.71
C PRO A 83 11.61 -10.42 40.46
N GLN A 84 11.89 -9.12 40.56
CA GLN A 84 12.81 -8.42 39.67
C GLN A 84 14.27 -8.71 40.05
N THR A 85 15.18 -8.81 39.07
CA THR A 85 16.61 -8.52 39.27
C THR A 85 17.24 -7.87 38.03
N LYS A 86 17.84 -6.69 38.24
CA LYS A 86 19.04 -6.18 37.55
C LYS A 86 20.19 -6.31 38.56
N PRO A 87 21.50 -6.40 38.18
CA PRO A 87 22.12 -5.45 37.26
C PRO A 87 23.32 -5.97 36.43
N SER A 88 24.07 -4.99 35.89
CA SER A 88 25.49 -5.01 35.53
C SER A 88 25.85 -5.15 34.05
N SER A 89 26.91 -4.43 33.69
CA SER A 89 27.48 -4.32 32.35
C SER A 89 28.62 -5.32 32.17
N ALA A 90 28.70 -5.93 30.99
CA ALA A 90 29.89 -6.65 30.53
C ALA A 90 30.10 -6.41 29.02
N ARG A 91 31.30 -6.71 28.53
CA ARG A 91 31.84 -6.33 27.22
C ARG A 91 32.34 -7.59 26.49
N ILE A 92 32.58 -7.48 25.18
CA ILE A 92 33.44 -8.36 24.34
C ILE A 92 32.76 -9.53 23.58
N ALA A 93 33.26 -9.69 22.34
CA ALA A 93 33.22 -10.83 21.41
C ALA A 93 31.90 -11.24 20.72
N ALA A 94 32.00 -11.28 19.38
CA ALA A 94 31.09 -12.03 18.51
C ALA A 94 31.66 -13.43 18.21
N GLN A 95 30.79 -14.40 17.94
CA GLN A 95 31.12 -15.59 17.14
C GLN A 95 29.84 -16.08 16.43
N GLY A 96 29.88 -16.18 15.11
CA GLY A 96 28.74 -16.60 14.28
C GLY A 96 28.64 -18.12 14.15
N LYS A 97 27.42 -18.62 13.89
CA LYS A 97 27.17 -20.02 13.46
C LYS A 97 26.28 -20.05 12.22
N ARG A 98 26.85 -20.47 11.10
CA ARG A 98 26.10 -20.89 9.90
C ARG A 98 25.74 -22.38 10.02
N PRO A 99 24.51 -22.81 9.68
CA PRO A 99 24.25 -24.20 9.32
C PRO A 99 24.88 -24.53 7.96
N ALA A 100 25.30 -25.78 7.76
CA ALA A 100 25.84 -26.25 6.49
C ALA A 100 24.74 -26.78 5.56
N SER A 101 24.79 -26.43 4.27
CA SER A 101 23.90 -26.96 3.24
C SER A 101 24.40 -28.31 2.74
N SER A 102 23.57 -29.36 2.89
CA SER A 102 23.90 -30.73 2.45
C SER A 102 23.87 -30.89 0.92
N THR A 103 24.80 -31.65 0.37
CA THR A 103 24.86 -32.03 -1.05
C THR A 103 24.00 -33.27 -1.34
N ARG A 104 23.14 -33.19 -2.37
CA ARG A 104 22.61 -34.38 -3.06
C ARG A 104 22.14 -34.07 -4.47
N ASN A 105 22.79 -34.69 -5.46
CA ASN A 105 22.18 -34.98 -6.76
C ASN A 105 21.30 -36.24 -6.62
N PRO A 106 20.30 -36.42 -7.49
CA PRO A 106 20.49 -37.36 -8.60
C PRO A 106 20.11 -36.76 -9.97
N ALA A 107 20.16 -37.58 -11.03
CA ALA A 107 20.11 -37.16 -12.44
C ALA A 107 18.81 -37.66 -13.16
N PRO A 108 18.78 -38.00 -14.47
CA PRO A 108 18.46 -37.03 -15.53
C PRO A 108 17.37 -37.48 -16.54
N SER A 109 16.75 -36.56 -17.29
CA SER A 109 15.99 -36.92 -18.51
C SER A 109 15.81 -35.81 -19.57
N THR A 110 16.23 -36.14 -20.80
CA THR A 110 15.59 -35.83 -22.11
C THR A 110 15.32 -34.39 -22.61
N GLY A 111 16.10 -33.97 -23.62
CA GLY A 111 15.60 -33.36 -24.87
C GLY A 111 15.72 -31.83 -25.06
N ARG A 112 15.80 -31.28 -26.29
CA ARG A 112 16.13 -31.87 -27.62
C ARG A 112 16.40 -30.74 -28.66
N HIS A 113 17.22 -31.00 -29.70
CA HIS A 113 17.58 -30.11 -30.84
C HIS A 113 18.49 -28.90 -30.46
N ALA A 114 19.67 -28.63 -31.06
CA ALA A 114 20.16 -28.53 -32.47
C ALA A 114 19.95 -27.11 -33.06
N THR A 115 20.87 -26.47 -33.81
CA THR A 115 22.17 -26.82 -34.46
C THR A 115 23.24 -25.70 -34.20
N GLY A 116 24.54 -25.82 -34.50
CA GLY A 116 25.38 -26.89 -35.07
C GLY A 116 26.81 -26.39 -35.43
N SER A 117 27.54 -27.16 -36.25
CA SER A 117 28.82 -26.80 -36.91
C SER A 117 30.10 -26.66 -36.07
N SER A 118 30.75 -27.79 -35.74
CA SER A 118 32.22 -27.87 -35.60
C SER A 118 32.73 -29.33 -35.67
N GLY A 119 33.06 -29.81 -36.87
CA GLY A 119 33.96 -30.96 -37.09
C GLY A 119 35.28 -30.45 -37.70
N THR A 120 36.41 -31.16 -37.64
CA THR A 120 36.78 -32.48 -37.08
C THR A 120 38.11 -32.30 -36.29
N GLY A 121 38.59 -33.17 -35.40
CA GLY A 121 38.79 -34.63 -35.49
C GLY A 121 40.11 -34.96 -36.23
N ARG A 122 41.00 -35.85 -35.75
CA ARG A 122 40.97 -36.69 -34.53
C ARG A 122 42.39 -37.28 -34.23
N HIS A 123 42.67 -37.51 -32.93
CA HIS A 123 43.62 -38.46 -32.30
C HIS A 123 44.70 -39.26 -33.08
N LYS A 124 45.85 -39.43 -32.39
CA LYS A 124 46.70 -40.65 -32.27
C LYS A 124 47.46 -41.12 -33.54
N ALA A 125 48.46 -42.01 -33.46
CA ALA A 125 49.50 -42.31 -32.44
C ALA A 125 50.58 -43.24 -33.07
N ASP A 126 51.66 -43.47 -32.32
CA ASP A 126 52.53 -44.66 -32.39
C ASP A 126 53.16 -45.14 -33.72
N SER A 127 54.42 -44.72 -33.90
CA SER A 127 55.57 -45.63 -33.97
C SER A 127 56.09 -46.22 -35.31
N SER A 128 57.43 -46.08 -35.44
CA SER A 128 58.40 -47.08 -35.95
C SER A 128 58.86 -47.12 -37.43
N LYS A 129 60.20 -47.00 -37.55
CA LYS A 129 61.15 -47.65 -38.49
C LYS A 129 61.14 -47.38 -40.01
N SER A 130 62.32 -46.94 -40.49
CA SER A 130 62.96 -47.18 -41.81
C SER A 130 62.33 -46.54 -43.08
N ALA A 131 63.10 -46.08 -44.09
CA ALA A 131 64.55 -45.85 -44.23
C ALA A 131 64.86 -44.97 -45.47
N ARG A 132 66.16 -44.74 -45.75
CA ARG A 132 66.80 -44.17 -46.97
C ARG A 132 66.86 -42.64 -47.18
N ARG A 133 68.07 -42.11 -46.97
CA ARG A 133 68.86 -41.17 -47.83
C ARG A 133 68.12 -40.20 -48.78
N SER A 134 68.36 -38.90 -48.58
CA SER A 134 68.85 -37.98 -49.63
C SER A 134 69.71 -36.87 -49.01
N SER A 135 70.24 -35.91 -49.79
CA SER A 135 71.47 -35.17 -49.45
C SER A 135 71.35 -33.64 -49.36
N GLY A 136 71.74 -33.10 -48.20
CA GLY A 136 72.73 -32.02 -48.05
C GLY A 136 72.45 -30.59 -48.55
N LYS A 137 72.49 -29.62 -47.62
CA LYS A 137 73.28 -28.37 -47.71
C LYS A 137 73.44 -27.70 -46.34
N ARG A 138 74.51 -26.91 -46.15
CA ARG A 138 74.83 -26.16 -44.91
C ARG A 138 74.81 -24.65 -45.16
N SER A 139 73.78 -23.94 -44.69
CA SER A 139 73.77 -22.48 -44.39
C SER A 139 72.37 -22.08 -43.91
N GLY A 140 72.16 -21.10 -43.02
CA GLY A 140 73.09 -20.40 -42.12
C GLY A 140 72.31 -19.85 -40.90
N LYS A 141 72.85 -19.99 -39.69
CA LYS A 141 72.11 -19.79 -38.41
C LYS A 141 72.05 -18.33 -37.91
N LEU A 142 71.75 -17.33 -38.74
CA LEU A 142 71.60 -15.93 -38.28
C LEU A 142 70.14 -15.43 -38.14
N PRO A 143 69.23 -15.60 -39.12
CA PRO A 143 67.91 -14.97 -39.05
C PRO A 143 67.08 -15.38 -37.81
N ALA A 144 67.12 -16.67 -37.46
CA ALA A 144 66.41 -17.21 -36.32
C ALA A 144 66.90 -16.66 -34.96
N ILE A 145 68.18 -16.29 -34.84
CA ILE A 145 68.72 -15.71 -33.60
C ILE A 145 68.22 -14.27 -33.44
N ILE A 146 68.23 -13.48 -34.52
CA ILE A 146 67.76 -12.08 -34.49
C ILE A 146 66.26 -12.03 -34.16
N VAL A 147 65.45 -12.88 -34.81
CA VAL A 147 64.01 -12.98 -34.50
C VAL A 147 63.78 -13.48 -33.06
N GLY A 148 64.55 -14.47 -32.60
CA GLY A 148 64.49 -14.94 -31.21
C GLY A 148 64.80 -13.85 -30.20
N CYS A 149 65.88 -13.07 -30.42
CA CYS A 149 66.24 -11.93 -29.58
C CYS A 149 65.17 -10.83 -29.59
N LEU A 150 64.55 -10.52 -30.73
CA LEU A 150 63.46 -9.54 -30.82
C LEU A 150 62.21 -10.01 -30.06
N VAL A 151 61.85 -11.30 -30.14
CA VAL A 151 60.74 -11.86 -29.35
C VAL A 151 61.05 -11.83 -27.85
N ILE A 152 62.28 -12.19 -27.44
CA ILE A 152 62.72 -12.11 -26.04
C ILE A 152 62.68 -10.65 -25.53
N LEU A 153 63.17 -9.69 -26.31
CA LEU A 153 63.11 -8.26 -25.97
C LEU A 153 61.67 -7.74 -25.88
N ALA A 154 60.77 -8.18 -26.78
CA ALA A 154 59.36 -7.84 -26.70
C ALA A 154 58.67 -8.42 -25.45
N VAL A 155 58.98 -9.67 -25.09
CA VAL A 155 58.48 -10.30 -23.85
C VAL A 155 59.02 -9.58 -22.61
N ILE A 156 60.31 -9.24 -22.58
CA ILE A 156 60.91 -8.44 -21.49
C ILE A 156 60.25 -7.07 -21.41
N ALA A 157 60.01 -6.38 -22.53
CA ALA A 157 59.34 -5.09 -22.56
C ALA A 157 57.90 -5.18 -22.01
N VAL A 158 57.12 -6.19 -22.39
CA VAL A 158 55.75 -6.42 -21.87
C VAL A 158 55.77 -6.69 -20.36
N ILE A 159 56.72 -7.48 -19.86
CA ILE A 159 56.86 -7.76 -18.43
C ILE A 159 57.29 -6.51 -17.64
N ALA A 160 58.22 -5.72 -18.18
CA ALA A 160 58.72 -4.49 -17.54
C ALA A 160 57.73 -3.31 -17.62
N TRP A 161 56.83 -3.29 -18.60
CA TRP A 161 55.84 -2.22 -18.80
C TRP A 161 54.94 -2.02 -17.57
N GLY A 162 54.48 -3.11 -16.95
CA GLY A 162 53.60 -3.05 -15.78
C GLY A 162 54.22 -2.29 -14.60
N PRO A 163 55.40 -2.69 -14.07
CA PRO A 163 56.11 -1.97 -13.03
C PRO A 163 56.44 -0.50 -13.39
N VAL A 164 56.90 -0.24 -14.62
CA VAL A 164 57.26 1.13 -15.04
C VAL A 164 56.03 2.03 -15.10
N ASN A 165 54.92 1.58 -15.70
CA ASN A 165 53.69 2.37 -15.78
C ASN A 165 53.08 2.63 -14.40
N ARG A 166 53.15 1.65 -13.47
CA ARG A 166 52.77 1.87 -12.06
C ARG A 166 53.60 2.98 -11.42
N SER A 167 54.93 2.97 -11.58
CA SER A 167 55.80 4.03 -11.06
C SER A 167 55.49 5.40 -11.67
N MET A 168 55.21 5.48 -12.97
CA MET A 168 54.81 6.73 -13.63
C MET A 168 53.48 7.28 -13.09
N LYS A 169 52.46 6.42 -12.90
CA LYS A 169 51.17 6.82 -12.32
C LYS A 169 51.31 7.27 -10.87
N ILE A 170 52.12 6.58 -10.06
CA ILE A 170 52.41 7.00 -8.67
C ILE A 170 53.11 8.37 -8.64
N LYS A 171 54.10 8.61 -9.50
CA LYS A 171 54.74 9.94 -9.61
C LYS A 171 53.77 11.04 -10.03
N ALA A 172 52.83 10.76 -10.94
CA ALA A 172 51.79 11.70 -11.34
C ALA A 172 50.80 12.00 -10.19
N MET A 173 50.45 10.98 -9.40
CA MET A 173 49.64 11.16 -8.17
C MET A 173 50.36 12.01 -7.13
N ASP A 174 51.65 11.76 -6.88
CA ASP A 174 52.46 12.52 -5.91
C ASP A 174 52.73 13.97 -6.34
N ALA A 175 52.71 14.29 -7.64
CA ALA A 175 52.95 15.64 -8.14
C ALA A 175 51.92 16.67 -7.60
N ALA A 176 50.69 16.24 -7.30
CA ALA A 176 49.66 17.10 -6.71
C ALA A 176 49.90 17.43 -5.21
N LYS A 177 50.88 16.80 -4.54
CA LYS A 177 51.28 17.17 -3.17
C LYS A 177 52.06 18.49 -3.12
N THR A 178 52.87 18.76 -4.15
CA THR A 178 53.72 19.96 -4.23
C THR A 178 53.13 21.04 -5.13
N ASP A 179 52.24 20.67 -6.05
CA ASP A 179 51.57 21.57 -6.98
C ASP A 179 50.06 21.24 -7.10
N PRO A 180 49.19 21.93 -6.34
CA PRO A 180 47.75 21.70 -6.37
C PRO A 180 47.10 21.88 -7.74
N THR A 181 47.73 22.59 -8.69
CA THR A 181 47.19 22.75 -10.05
C THR A 181 47.14 21.42 -10.82
N LYS A 182 47.97 20.44 -10.42
CA LYS A 182 48.03 19.09 -11.00
C LYS A 182 46.99 18.12 -10.41
N MET A 183 46.11 18.55 -9.50
CA MET A 183 45.06 17.69 -8.93
C MET A 183 44.21 16.95 -10.00
N PRO A 184 43.79 17.57 -11.12
CA PRO A 184 43.03 16.85 -12.16
C PRO A 184 43.83 15.73 -12.84
N GLU A 185 45.14 15.93 -13.06
CA GLU A 185 46.04 14.91 -13.62
C GLU A 185 46.28 13.77 -12.64
N ALA A 186 46.44 14.10 -11.35
CA ALA A 186 46.64 13.15 -10.27
C ALA A 186 45.40 12.27 -10.01
N LEU A 187 44.19 12.84 -10.05
CA LEU A 187 42.94 12.09 -9.96
C LEU A 187 42.77 11.14 -11.15
N LYS A 188 43.03 11.62 -12.38
CA LYS A 188 43.04 10.74 -13.56
C LYS A 188 44.10 9.64 -13.47
N ALA A 189 45.28 9.94 -12.92
CA ALA A 189 46.32 8.95 -12.70
C ALA A 189 45.92 7.88 -11.66
N ALA A 190 45.06 8.21 -10.69
CA ALA A 190 44.48 7.26 -9.75
C ALA A 190 43.48 6.31 -10.43
N ASP A 191 42.57 6.83 -11.25
CA ASP A 191 41.61 6.01 -12.02
C ASP A 191 42.33 5.06 -12.98
N ASP A 192 43.31 5.57 -13.73
CA ASP A 192 44.18 4.77 -14.60
C ASP A 192 44.96 3.70 -13.81
N PHE A 193 45.39 4.00 -12.57
CA PHE A 193 46.11 3.07 -11.71
C PHE A 193 45.20 1.93 -11.20
N VAL A 194 43.99 2.24 -10.72
CA VAL A 194 43.00 1.24 -10.30
C VAL A 194 42.64 0.31 -11.45
N ALA A 195 42.32 0.88 -12.63
CA ALA A 195 41.95 0.12 -13.83
C ALA A 195 43.08 -0.81 -14.35
N MET A 196 44.35 -0.37 -14.24
CA MET A 196 45.54 -1.15 -14.59
C MET A 196 45.87 -2.24 -13.56
N VAL A 197 45.72 -1.95 -12.27
CA VAL A 197 46.23 -2.84 -11.20
C VAL A 197 45.24 -3.94 -10.85
N GLN A 198 43.93 -3.61 -10.76
CA GLN A 198 42.79 -4.51 -10.48
C GLN A 198 42.83 -5.29 -9.15
N ASP A 199 44.00 -5.44 -8.56
CA ASP A 199 44.32 -6.05 -7.27
C ASP A 199 44.18 -5.00 -6.13
N PRO A 200 43.16 -5.11 -5.26
CA PRO A 200 42.93 -4.14 -4.20
C PRO A 200 44.04 -4.11 -3.13
N ALA A 201 44.85 -5.17 -2.99
CA ALA A 201 45.94 -5.20 -2.03
C ALA A 201 47.04 -4.20 -2.43
N ARG A 202 47.36 -4.11 -3.72
CA ARG A 202 48.33 -3.13 -4.25
C ARG A 202 47.81 -1.70 -4.24
N VAL A 203 46.50 -1.49 -4.41
CA VAL A 203 45.91 -0.14 -4.24
C VAL A 203 45.99 0.28 -2.77
N LYS A 204 45.72 -0.64 -1.84
CA LYS A 204 45.94 -0.43 -0.39
C LYS A 204 47.40 -0.13 -0.05
N GLU A 205 48.37 -0.83 -0.63
CA GLU A 205 49.81 -0.54 -0.45
C GLU A 205 50.15 0.91 -0.85
N VAL A 206 49.62 1.41 -1.97
CA VAL A 206 49.86 2.79 -2.43
C VAL A 206 49.22 3.83 -1.49
N ILE A 207 48.02 3.55 -0.95
CA ILE A 207 47.37 4.42 0.05
C ILE A 207 48.14 4.41 1.39
N LEU A 208 48.65 3.27 1.82
CA LEU A 208 49.45 3.13 3.05
C LEU A 208 50.87 3.72 2.92
N GLY A 209 51.45 3.71 1.72
CA GLY A 209 52.63 4.50 1.37
C GLY A 209 52.36 6.02 1.30
N GLY A 210 51.10 6.44 1.50
CA GLY A 210 50.70 7.84 1.54
C GLY A 210 50.85 8.56 0.20
N HIS A 211 50.79 7.86 -0.93
CA HIS A 211 50.98 8.45 -2.26
C HIS A 211 49.79 9.33 -2.67
N GLY A 212 50.09 10.47 -3.31
CA GLY A 212 49.13 11.53 -3.60
C GLY A 212 48.56 12.26 -2.38
N PRO A 213 47.88 13.40 -2.58
CA PRO A 213 47.11 14.08 -1.53
C PRO A 213 45.85 13.29 -1.12
N ALA A 214 45.11 13.76 -0.10
CA ALA A 214 43.99 13.02 0.49
C ALA A 214 42.87 12.72 -0.52
N GLU A 215 42.57 13.65 -1.42
CA GLU A 215 41.59 13.52 -2.51
C GLU A 215 41.92 12.34 -3.43
N VAL A 216 43.21 12.20 -3.76
CA VAL A 216 43.73 11.11 -4.61
C VAL A 216 43.69 9.77 -3.87
N GLN A 217 44.00 9.76 -2.57
CA GLN A 217 43.88 8.55 -1.74
C GLN A 217 42.41 8.11 -1.56
N ILE A 218 41.46 9.06 -1.46
CA ILE A 218 40.02 8.80 -1.46
C ILE A 218 39.58 8.21 -2.81
N GLN A 219 40.04 8.78 -3.93
CA GLN A 219 39.70 8.27 -5.27
C GLN A 219 40.25 6.84 -5.50
N LEU A 220 41.51 6.58 -5.15
CA LEU A 220 42.10 5.23 -5.16
C LEU A 220 41.27 4.24 -4.32
N ALA A 221 40.94 4.62 -3.09
CA ALA A 221 40.22 3.75 -2.17
C ALA A 221 38.76 3.50 -2.63
N LYS A 222 38.10 4.52 -3.18
CA LYS A 222 36.76 4.43 -3.76
C LYS A 222 36.75 3.51 -4.98
N GLY A 223 37.65 3.73 -5.94
CA GLY A 223 37.75 2.93 -7.16
C GLY A 223 38.04 1.45 -6.88
N ALA A 224 38.87 1.15 -5.88
CA ALA A 224 39.18 -0.22 -5.45
C ALA A 224 38.21 -0.81 -4.39
N GLN A 225 37.12 -0.10 -4.05
CA GLN A 225 36.11 -0.52 -3.04
C GLN A 225 36.70 -0.82 -1.65
N LEU A 226 37.76 -0.09 -1.25
CA LEU A 226 38.52 -0.29 -0.02
C LEU A 226 37.91 0.49 1.17
N PHE A 227 36.73 0.07 1.63
CA PHE A 227 36.02 0.70 2.76
C PHE A 227 36.92 0.99 3.99
N PRO A 228 37.77 0.07 4.51
CA PRO A 228 38.62 0.35 5.66
C PRO A 228 39.68 1.44 5.41
N GLN A 229 40.08 1.68 4.15
CA GLN A 229 41.01 2.76 3.83
C GLN A 229 40.31 4.11 3.83
N LEU A 230 39.06 4.19 3.37
CA LEU A 230 38.23 5.41 3.47
C LEU A 230 37.96 5.78 4.93
N ILE A 231 37.69 4.79 5.79
CA ILE A 231 37.58 5.01 7.24
C ILE A 231 38.90 5.51 7.82
N SER A 232 40.03 4.87 7.47
CA SER A 232 41.36 5.31 7.91
C SER A 232 41.71 6.73 7.46
N ILE A 233 41.29 7.16 6.27
CA ILE A 233 41.49 8.54 5.79
C ILE A 233 40.60 9.51 6.57
N ALA A 234 39.32 9.18 6.81
CA ALA A 234 38.41 10.03 7.56
C ALA A 234 38.85 10.26 9.03
N GLU A 235 39.47 9.27 9.67
CA GLU A 235 39.95 9.34 11.06
C GLU A 235 41.30 10.08 11.23
N ARG A 236 42.00 10.45 10.15
CA ARG A 236 43.28 11.18 10.23
C ARG A 236 43.13 12.59 10.81
N THR A 237 44.16 13.02 11.51
CA THR A 237 44.28 14.33 12.20
C THR A 237 44.45 15.50 11.23
N GLU A 238 45.22 15.27 10.18
CA GLU A 238 45.60 16.22 9.14
C GLU A 238 44.54 16.37 8.03
N THR A 239 43.50 15.53 8.05
CA THR A 239 42.41 15.56 7.08
C THR A 239 41.41 16.67 7.43
N THR A 240 41.23 17.60 6.50
CA THR A 240 40.32 18.75 6.61
C THR A 240 38.85 18.33 6.62
N GLY A 241 37.94 19.23 7.00
CA GLY A 241 36.49 18.99 6.96
C GLY A 241 36.00 18.45 5.61
N PRO A 242 36.23 19.17 4.48
CA PRO A 242 35.80 18.72 3.16
C PRO A 242 36.39 17.37 2.73
N GLN A 243 37.67 17.11 3.05
CA GLN A 243 38.29 15.81 2.77
C GLN A 243 37.68 14.68 3.60
N ARG A 244 37.35 14.94 4.88
CA ARG A 244 36.67 13.99 5.77
C ARG A 244 35.24 13.71 5.28
N ALA A 245 34.51 14.75 4.86
CA ALA A 245 33.18 14.62 4.26
C ALA A 245 33.24 13.81 2.95
N ALA A 246 34.23 14.06 2.09
CA ALA A 246 34.44 13.28 0.87
C ALA A 246 34.78 11.80 1.17
N ALA A 247 35.65 11.53 2.15
CA ALA A 247 35.99 10.17 2.57
C ALA A 247 34.77 9.40 3.15
N LEU A 248 33.95 10.06 3.96
CA LEU A 248 32.73 9.48 4.55
C LEU A 248 31.65 9.20 3.49
N ASN A 249 31.44 10.12 2.54
CA ASN A 249 30.51 9.90 1.42
C ASN A 249 30.99 8.76 0.52
N ALA A 250 32.27 8.73 0.16
CA ALA A 250 32.86 7.62 -0.60
C ALA A 250 32.75 6.28 0.16
N ALA A 251 32.90 6.27 1.49
CA ALA A 251 32.70 5.09 2.32
C ALA A 251 31.25 4.59 2.25
N ALA A 252 30.28 5.50 2.29
CA ALA A 252 28.87 5.18 2.14
C ALA A 252 28.51 4.70 0.72
N GLU A 253 29.19 5.17 -0.32
CA GLU A 253 29.04 4.62 -1.67
C GLU A 253 29.52 3.17 -1.75
N VAL A 254 30.74 2.87 -1.30
CA VAL A 254 31.34 1.52 -1.44
C VAL A 254 30.85 0.49 -0.42
N TYR A 255 30.26 0.90 0.70
CA TYR A 255 29.76 -0.04 1.72
C TYR A 255 28.71 -1.01 1.13
N GLY A 256 28.86 -2.29 1.43
CA GLY A 256 27.98 -3.36 0.96
C GLY A 256 28.25 -4.66 1.72
N GLU A 257 27.77 -5.80 1.22
CA GLU A 257 27.82 -7.09 1.92
C GLU A 257 29.22 -7.50 2.44
N LYS A 258 30.28 -7.15 1.69
CA LYS A 258 31.68 -7.43 2.07
C LYS A 258 32.16 -6.61 3.28
N SER A 259 31.54 -5.47 3.55
CA SER A 259 31.89 -4.55 4.65
C SER A 259 31.04 -4.73 5.90
N VAL A 260 30.08 -5.67 5.89
CA VAL A 260 29.24 -5.96 7.06
C VAL A 260 30.12 -6.53 8.18
N GLY A 261 30.27 -5.74 9.26
CA GLY A 261 31.15 -6.06 10.39
C GLY A 261 32.57 -5.47 10.29
N GLU A 262 32.90 -4.70 9.26
CA GLU A 262 34.11 -3.87 9.25
C GLU A 262 34.00 -2.69 10.24
N ARG A 263 35.15 -2.19 10.70
CA ARG A 263 35.21 -1.05 11.64
C ARG A 263 34.67 0.23 10.99
N LEU A 264 33.70 0.86 11.67
CA LEU A 264 33.25 2.23 11.41
C LEU A 264 34.20 3.26 12.06
N PRO A 265 34.19 4.54 11.65
CA PRO A 265 34.92 5.59 12.35
C PRO A 265 34.51 5.68 13.82
N THR A 266 35.47 5.78 14.73
CA THR A 266 35.24 5.90 16.17
C THR A 266 34.45 7.15 16.55
N LYS A 267 34.61 8.23 15.77
CA LYS A 267 33.87 9.49 15.90
C LYS A 267 32.65 9.59 14.98
N LEU A 268 32.23 8.53 14.28
CA LEU A 268 31.06 8.60 13.37
C LEU A 268 29.80 9.11 14.08
N ASP A 269 29.59 8.61 15.29
CA ASP A 269 28.46 8.94 16.15
C ASP A 269 28.53 10.37 16.71
N GLU A 270 29.74 10.86 16.98
CA GLU A 270 30.03 12.25 17.38
C GLU A 270 29.72 13.19 16.20
N TRP A 271 30.31 12.93 15.03
CA TRP A 271 30.14 13.73 13.82
C TRP A 271 28.69 13.83 13.35
N ALA A 272 27.92 12.75 13.44
CA ALA A 272 26.51 12.75 13.04
C ALA A 272 25.57 13.49 14.01
N LYS A 273 25.93 13.59 15.31
CA LYS A 273 25.02 14.03 16.38
C LYS A 273 25.39 15.37 17.02
N ASP A 274 26.66 15.76 16.98
CA ASP A 274 27.14 17.00 17.59
C ASP A 274 26.83 18.23 16.74
N ALA A 275 26.17 19.23 17.34
CA ALA A 275 25.91 20.52 16.72
C ALA A 275 27.21 21.27 16.32
N GLN A 276 28.32 21.06 17.03
CA GLN A 276 29.61 21.71 16.75
C GLN A 276 30.40 21.05 15.60
N SER A 277 30.01 19.86 15.14
CA SER A 277 30.63 19.26 13.96
C SER A 277 30.27 20.06 12.69
N PRO A 278 31.19 20.22 11.71
CA PRO A 278 30.90 20.89 10.44
C PRO A 278 29.74 20.23 9.68
N ASP A 279 28.87 21.01 9.03
CA ASP A 279 27.65 20.53 8.38
C ASP A 279 27.90 19.51 7.24
N ASP A 280 29.02 19.66 6.51
CA ASP A 280 29.45 18.74 5.45
C ASP A 280 29.89 17.38 6.02
N VAL A 281 30.72 17.41 7.08
CA VAL A 281 31.17 16.21 7.82
C VAL A 281 29.99 15.53 8.49
N ALA A 282 29.10 16.28 9.12
CA ALA A 282 27.91 15.76 9.80
C ALA A 282 26.92 15.13 8.82
N SER A 283 26.65 15.78 7.68
CA SER A 283 25.83 15.24 6.59
C SER A 283 26.42 13.93 6.04
N ALA A 284 27.72 13.89 5.76
CA ALA A 284 28.39 12.68 5.27
C ALA A 284 28.40 11.54 6.32
N ALA A 285 28.57 11.87 7.60
CA ALA A 285 28.46 10.94 8.72
C ALA A 285 27.03 10.35 8.81
N ILE A 286 26.00 11.18 8.68
CA ILE A 286 24.58 10.79 8.63
C ILE A 286 24.31 9.82 7.46
N VAL A 287 24.83 10.12 6.26
CA VAL A 287 24.69 9.25 5.08
C VAL A 287 25.37 7.89 5.31
N LEU A 288 26.55 7.85 5.94
CA LEU A 288 27.22 6.60 6.28
C LEU A 288 26.44 5.80 7.36
N VAL A 289 25.95 6.45 8.41
CA VAL A 289 25.09 5.82 9.44
C VAL A 289 23.84 5.19 8.81
N ALA A 290 23.16 5.94 7.92
CA ALA A 290 21.99 5.45 7.19
C ALA A 290 22.30 4.26 6.28
N LYS A 291 23.49 4.25 5.65
CA LYS A 291 23.96 3.18 4.77
C LYS A 291 24.36 1.90 5.51
N VAL A 292 24.93 2.04 6.71
CA VAL A 292 25.31 0.90 7.57
C VAL A 292 24.07 0.22 8.17
N GLY A 293 23.07 0.99 8.57
CA GLY A 293 21.80 0.48 9.10
C GLY A 293 21.89 -0.04 10.55
N GLY A 294 21.06 -1.04 10.87
CA GLY A 294 20.83 -1.53 12.23
C GLY A 294 19.57 -0.93 12.87
N ASP A 295 19.05 -1.57 13.92
CA ASP A 295 17.71 -1.29 14.45
C ASP A 295 17.55 0.15 14.99
N ASP A 296 18.62 0.70 15.61
CA ASP A 296 18.67 2.06 16.14
C ASP A 296 18.85 3.17 15.08
N VAL A 297 18.97 2.83 13.78
CA VAL A 297 19.26 3.82 12.72
C VAL A 297 18.13 4.82 12.56
N VAL A 298 16.87 4.38 12.43
CA VAL A 298 15.72 5.28 12.28
C VAL A 298 15.46 6.08 13.56
N PRO A 299 15.44 5.49 14.79
CA PRO A 299 15.37 6.26 16.03
C PRO A 299 16.45 7.35 16.15
N THR A 300 17.68 7.06 15.67
CA THR A 300 18.80 8.01 15.73
C THR A 300 18.67 9.13 14.72
N LEU A 301 18.38 8.81 13.46
CA LEU A 301 18.16 9.82 12.42
C LEU A 301 16.93 10.68 12.70
N ALA A 302 15.88 10.12 13.30
CA ALA A 302 14.72 10.89 13.77
C ALA A 302 15.11 11.85 14.92
N ARG A 303 15.97 11.43 15.86
CA ARG A 303 16.47 12.32 16.91
C ARG A 303 17.24 13.51 16.31
N ILE A 304 18.09 13.27 15.32
CA ILE A 304 18.84 14.32 14.60
C ILE A 304 17.85 15.25 13.86
N ALA A 305 16.99 14.71 13.00
CA ALA A 305 15.97 15.47 12.26
C ALA A 305 14.95 16.23 13.13
N GLY A 306 14.75 15.80 14.39
CA GLY A 306 13.89 16.46 15.37
C GLY A 306 14.51 17.67 16.05
N THR A 307 15.81 17.92 15.86
CA THR A 307 16.54 19.03 16.50
C THR A 307 16.03 20.38 15.97
N ALA A 308 15.80 21.34 16.87
CA ALA A 308 15.50 22.71 16.49
C ALA A 308 16.68 23.32 15.70
N ASP A 309 16.37 24.22 14.77
CA ASP A 309 17.36 25.00 13.99
C ASP A 309 18.41 24.17 13.22
N ILE A 310 18.12 22.89 12.95
CA ILE A 310 18.99 21.99 12.19
C ILE A 310 19.22 22.49 10.75
N ALA A 311 20.50 22.54 10.36
CA ALA A 311 20.96 22.86 9.01
C ALA A 311 20.31 21.95 7.94
N GLU A 312 19.93 22.53 6.80
CA GLU A 312 19.15 21.86 5.76
C GLU A 312 19.86 20.64 5.15
N THR A 313 21.19 20.68 5.07
CA THR A 313 22.03 19.56 4.64
C THR A 313 21.89 18.35 5.58
N ARG A 314 22.01 18.55 6.90
CA ARG A 314 21.86 17.49 7.90
C ARG A 314 20.42 16.98 7.98
N LEU A 315 19.42 17.88 7.87
CA LEU A 315 18.03 17.48 7.86
C LEU A 315 17.74 16.60 6.63
N THR A 316 18.05 17.08 5.43
CA THR A 316 17.89 16.34 4.18
C THR A 316 18.56 14.97 4.27
N ALA A 317 19.84 14.90 4.65
CA ALA A 317 20.56 13.63 4.82
C ALA A 317 19.88 12.68 5.83
N SER A 318 19.31 13.21 6.91
CA SER A 318 18.59 12.42 7.93
C SER A 318 17.24 11.90 7.41
N LEU A 319 16.47 12.72 6.69
CA LEU A 319 15.17 12.36 6.12
C LEU A 319 15.34 11.34 4.98
N ASP A 320 16.35 11.54 4.14
CA ASP A 320 16.70 10.65 3.03
C ASP A 320 17.28 9.31 3.53
N GLY A 321 18.04 9.34 4.63
CA GLY A 321 18.52 8.15 5.34
C GLY A 321 17.39 7.36 6.00
N MET A 322 16.48 8.04 6.69
CA MET A 322 15.26 7.39 7.22
C MET A 322 14.39 6.82 6.11
N ALA A 323 14.18 7.54 5.01
CA ALA A 323 13.33 7.06 3.91
C ALA A 323 13.79 5.72 3.33
N LYS A 324 15.11 5.47 3.32
CA LYS A 324 15.72 4.21 2.87
C LYS A 324 15.64 3.09 3.92
N ALA A 325 15.60 3.42 5.21
CA ALA A 325 15.58 2.48 6.34
C ALA A 325 14.20 2.29 7.01
N LEU A 326 13.16 2.99 6.57
CA LEU A 326 11.85 2.99 7.24
C LEU A 326 11.07 1.68 7.03
N THR A 327 10.61 1.10 8.13
CA THR A 327 9.75 -0.09 8.15
C THR A 327 8.47 0.19 8.94
N GLY A 328 7.46 -0.68 8.83
CA GLY A 328 6.23 -0.59 9.63
C GLY A 328 6.45 -0.62 11.15
N ALA A 329 7.60 -1.13 11.61
CA ALA A 329 7.99 -1.08 13.03
C ALA A 329 8.62 0.27 13.43
N SER A 330 9.37 0.91 12.53
CA SER A 330 10.09 2.16 12.83
C SER A 330 9.37 3.44 12.37
N VAL A 331 8.28 3.32 11.59
CA VAL A 331 7.47 4.46 11.09
C VAL A 331 7.00 5.43 12.18
N GLY A 332 6.78 4.93 13.42
CA GLY A 332 6.40 5.74 14.57
C GLY A 332 7.43 6.81 14.96
N HIS A 333 8.71 6.64 14.62
CA HIS A 333 9.74 7.66 14.83
C HIS A 333 9.64 8.79 13.80
N ALA A 334 9.50 8.45 12.50
CA ALA A 334 9.31 9.44 11.43
C ALA A 334 8.01 10.25 11.63
N MET A 335 6.91 9.58 12.00
CA MET A 335 5.67 10.26 12.40
C MET A 335 5.81 11.16 13.64
N GLY A 336 6.81 10.94 14.49
CA GLY A 336 7.11 11.83 15.62
C GLY A 336 7.59 13.22 15.18
N LEU A 337 8.28 13.31 14.04
CA LEU A 337 8.78 14.57 13.50
C LEU A 337 7.66 15.51 13.07
N LEU A 338 6.48 14.96 12.76
CA LEU A 338 5.27 15.70 12.40
C LEU A 338 4.62 16.44 13.59
N GLN A 339 5.07 16.13 14.81
CA GLN A 339 4.72 16.86 16.05
C GLN A 339 5.84 17.82 16.49
N GLY A 340 6.99 17.82 15.80
CA GLY A 340 8.18 18.62 16.14
C GLY A 340 8.34 19.90 15.32
N PRO A 341 9.40 20.69 15.58
CA PRO A 341 9.62 21.99 14.94
C PRO A 341 9.80 21.89 13.42
N ASN A 342 10.40 20.80 12.92
CA ASN A 342 10.66 20.61 11.49
C ASN A 342 9.48 20.01 10.70
N ARG A 343 8.28 19.85 11.29
CA ARG A 343 7.09 19.23 10.65
C ARG A 343 6.92 19.62 9.18
N ASP A 344 6.92 20.92 8.89
CA ASP A 344 6.57 21.41 7.55
C ASP A 344 7.70 21.15 6.52
N ARG A 345 8.97 21.10 6.97
CA ARG A 345 10.12 20.62 6.17
C ARG A 345 10.03 19.11 5.91
N VAL A 346 9.59 18.33 6.90
CA VAL A 346 9.39 16.87 6.78
C VAL A 346 8.25 16.54 5.80
N LEU A 347 7.15 17.29 5.84
CA LEU A 347 6.02 17.13 4.91
C LEU A 347 6.39 17.51 3.47
N ALA A 348 7.28 18.49 3.28
CA ALA A 348 7.80 18.86 1.96
C ALA A 348 8.78 17.82 1.36
N HIS A 349 9.42 16.99 2.18
CA HIS A 349 10.48 16.09 1.76
C HIS A 349 9.93 14.76 1.18
N ALA A 350 9.71 14.74 -0.15
CA ALA A 350 9.01 13.67 -0.87
C ALA A 350 9.44 12.23 -0.56
N ALA A 351 10.74 11.96 -0.35
CA ALA A 351 11.24 10.61 -0.05
C ALA A 351 10.71 10.07 1.29
N ILE A 352 10.77 10.86 2.37
CA ILE A 352 10.28 10.44 3.69
C ILE A 352 8.75 10.46 3.74
N LYS A 353 8.07 11.36 3.01
CA LYS A 353 6.60 11.31 2.84
C LYS A 353 6.18 9.95 2.25
N THR A 354 6.76 9.58 1.11
CA THR A 354 6.49 8.31 0.41
C THR A 354 6.82 7.09 1.29
N ALA A 355 7.94 7.13 2.01
CA ALA A 355 8.33 6.05 2.92
C ALA A 355 7.39 5.93 4.13
N MET A 356 6.92 7.05 4.69
CA MET A 356 5.92 7.04 5.76
C MET A 356 4.58 6.50 5.27
N GLU A 357 4.05 6.98 4.15
CA GLU A 357 2.81 6.48 3.53
C GLU A 357 2.85 4.94 3.44
N LYS A 358 3.84 4.40 2.73
CA LYS A 358 4.04 2.95 2.49
C LYS A 358 4.06 2.10 3.77
N ASN A 359 4.59 2.63 4.87
CA ASN A 359 4.74 1.91 6.14
C ASN A 359 3.65 2.23 7.18
N SER A 360 2.73 3.17 6.89
CA SER A 360 1.86 3.79 7.88
C SER A 360 0.74 2.92 8.46
N GLY A 361 0.42 1.77 7.84
CA GLY A 361 -0.79 0.98 8.14
C GLY A 361 -0.92 0.51 9.60
N GLY A 362 0.19 0.33 10.33
CA GLY A 362 0.19 -0.01 11.76
C GLY A 362 -0.06 1.17 12.72
N SER A 363 -0.09 2.42 12.23
CA SER A 363 -0.13 3.65 13.04
C SER A 363 -1.50 4.35 13.03
N LEU A 364 -2.59 3.58 12.88
CA LEU A 364 -3.96 4.07 12.70
C LEU A 364 -4.36 5.20 13.66
N ASP A 365 -4.20 5.03 14.97
CA ASP A 365 -4.70 6.00 15.94
C ASP A 365 -3.98 7.35 15.85
N ARG A 366 -2.65 7.33 15.61
CA ARG A 366 -1.87 8.55 15.40
C ARG A 366 -2.20 9.25 14.08
N LEU A 367 -2.49 8.48 13.02
CA LEU A 367 -3.00 9.03 11.77
C LEU A 367 -4.38 9.67 11.95
N VAL A 368 -5.26 9.09 12.77
CA VAL A 368 -6.57 9.69 13.09
C VAL A 368 -6.40 11.01 13.84
N ASP A 369 -5.49 11.09 14.81
CA ASP A 369 -5.24 12.33 15.55
C ASP A 369 -4.62 13.41 14.64
N PHE A 370 -3.75 13.04 13.70
CA PHE A 370 -3.25 13.95 12.65
C PHE A 370 -4.34 14.37 11.65
N ALA A 371 -5.24 13.46 11.27
CA ALA A 371 -6.40 13.75 10.41
C ALA A 371 -7.46 14.67 11.07
N MET A 372 -7.33 14.93 12.38
CA MET A 372 -8.14 15.90 13.13
C MET A 372 -7.33 17.15 13.53
N SER A 373 -6.06 17.27 13.12
CA SER A 373 -5.20 18.42 13.46
C SER A 373 -5.59 19.69 12.72
N ASP A 374 -5.44 20.87 13.35
CA ASP A 374 -5.65 22.18 12.71
C ASP A 374 -4.61 22.53 11.63
N ASN A 375 -3.46 21.84 11.59
CA ASN A 375 -2.49 22.00 10.51
C ASN A 375 -2.98 21.27 9.23
N GLN A 376 -3.46 22.03 8.24
CA GLN A 376 -3.99 21.48 6.99
C GLN A 376 -3.02 20.56 6.22
N PRO A 377 -1.72 20.88 6.04
CA PRO A 377 -0.76 19.97 5.39
C PRO A 377 -0.64 18.60 6.07
N LEU A 378 -0.54 18.58 7.41
CA LEU A 378 -0.52 17.36 8.22
C LEU A 378 -1.85 16.60 8.11
N ARG A 379 -2.98 17.31 8.12
CA ARG A 379 -4.32 16.73 7.97
C ARG A 379 -4.46 16.00 6.63
N VAL A 380 -4.09 16.66 5.52
CA VAL A 380 -4.13 16.07 4.17
C VAL A 380 -3.22 14.84 4.10
N PHE A 381 -1.95 14.94 4.54
CA PHE A 381 -1.02 13.81 4.57
C PHE A 381 -1.55 12.60 5.36
N ALA A 382 -2.14 12.85 6.53
CA ALA A 382 -2.67 11.78 7.37
C ALA A 382 -3.89 11.10 6.72
N LEU A 383 -4.77 11.88 6.09
CA LEU A 383 -5.92 11.37 5.33
C LEU A 383 -5.49 10.58 4.08
N GLU A 384 -4.45 11.02 3.36
CA GLU A 384 -3.83 10.24 2.28
C GLU A 384 -3.32 8.88 2.79
N CYS A 385 -2.63 8.86 3.94
CA CYS A 385 -2.14 7.61 4.54
C CYS A 385 -3.29 6.67 4.93
N LEU A 386 -4.34 7.19 5.57
CA LEU A 386 -5.53 6.41 5.94
C LEU A 386 -6.23 5.85 4.69
N GLY A 387 -6.48 6.70 3.68
CA GLY A 387 -7.16 6.31 2.44
C GLY A 387 -6.37 5.38 1.51
N LYS A 388 -5.07 5.20 1.74
CA LYS A 388 -4.22 4.24 1.02
C LYS A 388 -3.96 2.94 1.80
N HIS A 389 -3.74 3.03 3.12
CA HIS A 389 -3.08 1.95 3.88
C HIS A 389 -3.77 1.52 5.18
N ALA A 390 -4.74 2.27 5.70
CA ALA A 390 -5.46 1.84 6.90
C ALA A 390 -6.56 0.84 6.57
N VAL A 391 -6.71 -0.20 7.40
CA VAL A 391 -7.78 -1.20 7.28
C VAL A 391 -8.28 -1.55 8.67
N LEU A 392 -9.60 -1.52 8.85
CA LEU A 392 -10.25 -2.15 9.99
C LEU A 392 -10.81 -3.51 9.55
N ALA A 393 -10.53 -4.56 10.32
CA ALA A 393 -11.13 -5.87 10.09
C ALA A 393 -12.62 -5.85 10.47
N ASP A 394 -13.42 -6.70 9.82
CA ASP A 394 -14.80 -6.98 10.24
C ASP A 394 -14.76 -7.96 11.42
N ASN A 395 -14.73 -7.42 12.65
CA ASN A 395 -14.74 -8.15 13.91
C ASN A 395 -15.26 -7.25 15.06
N PRO A 396 -15.71 -7.83 16.20
CA PRO A 396 -16.42 -7.07 17.25
C PRO A 396 -15.61 -5.92 17.86
N ASP A 397 -14.28 -6.09 18.01
CA ASP A 397 -13.39 -5.07 18.58
C ASP A 397 -13.36 -3.80 17.72
N ASN A 398 -13.40 -3.97 16.39
CA ASN A 398 -13.37 -2.85 15.45
C ASN A 398 -14.76 -2.21 15.25
N ASP A 399 -15.86 -2.87 15.58
CA ASP A 399 -17.22 -2.29 15.43
C ASP A 399 -17.40 -1.03 16.30
N ALA A 400 -16.89 -1.06 17.53
CA ALA A 400 -16.85 0.10 18.41
C ALA A 400 -15.91 1.19 17.86
N LYS A 401 -14.77 0.80 17.28
CA LYS A 401 -13.78 1.71 16.69
C LYS A 401 -14.34 2.42 15.45
N ARG A 402 -15.00 1.69 14.53
CA ARG A 402 -15.71 2.26 13.37
C ARG A 402 -16.71 3.33 13.82
N ARG A 403 -17.59 3.02 14.78
CA ARG A 403 -18.59 3.97 15.32
C ARG A 403 -17.94 5.24 15.91
N ASN A 404 -16.85 5.10 16.66
CA ASN A 404 -16.12 6.26 17.21
C ASN A 404 -15.50 7.12 16.10
N LEU A 405 -14.84 6.49 15.12
CA LEU A 405 -14.20 7.18 13.99
C LEU A 405 -15.23 7.86 13.08
N SER A 406 -16.37 7.22 12.78
CA SER A 406 -17.50 7.87 12.11
C SER A 406 -17.93 9.14 12.85
N GLY A 407 -18.05 9.09 14.18
CA GLY A 407 -18.37 10.24 15.02
C GLY A 407 -17.34 11.38 14.94
N LYS A 408 -16.05 11.07 14.79
CA LYS A 408 -14.99 12.07 14.54
C LYS A 408 -15.04 12.63 13.11
N PHE A 409 -15.38 11.81 12.11
CA PHE A 409 -15.30 12.18 10.69
C PHE A 409 -16.51 13.01 10.22
N ARG A 410 -17.73 12.67 10.66
CA ARG A 410 -18.98 13.32 10.23
C ARG A 410 -18.96 14.87 10.21
N PRO A 411 -18.48 15.58 11.24
CA PRO A 411 -18.45 17.05 11.23
C PRO A 411 -17.66 17.68 10.08
N TYR A 412 -16.77 16.91 9.43
CA TYR A 412 -15.95 17.33 8.30
C TYR A 412 -16.37 16.68 6.96
N LEU A 413 -17.40 15.82 6.95
CA LEU A 413 -17.99 15.28 5.71
C LEU A 413 -19.05 16.25 5.15
N VAL A 414 -18.66 17.51 4.98
CA VAL A 414 -19.55 18.62 4.59
C VAL A 414 -18.96 19.43 3.44
N LYS A 415 -19.83 20.03 2.62
CA LYS A 415 -19.45 20.77 1.39
C LYS A 415 -18.57 22.02 1.62
N THR A 416 -18.46 22.46 2.87
CA THR A 416 -17.62 23.60 3.29
C THR A 416 -16.20 23.18 3.70
N THR A 417 -15.91 21.88 3.78
CA THR A 417 -14.56 21.37 4.04
C THR A 417 -13.67 21.54 2.80
N PRO A 418 -12.39 21.96 2.94
CA PRO A 418 -11.48 22.15 1.80
C PRO A 418 -11.39 20.90 0.90
N PRO A 419 -11.41 21.03 -0.44
CA PRO A 419 -11.54 19.88 -1.35
C PRO A 419 -10.56 18.73 -1.11
N ASP A 420 -9.28 19.00 -0.87
CA ASP A 420 -8.27 17.97 -0.62
C ASP A 420 -8.51 17.22 0.70
N VAL A 421 -8.97 17.94 1.73
CA VAL A 421 -9.33 17.38 3.03
C VAL A 421 -10.60 16.55 2.90
N LEU A 422 -11.60 17.02 2.15
CA LEU A 422 -12.85 16.29 1.93
C LEU A 422 -12.62 15.02 1.09
N ALA A 423 -11.80 15.11 0.03
CA ALA A 423 -11.39 13.96 -0.78
C ALA A 423 -10.61 12.93 0.05
N GLY A 424 -9.68 13.40 0.88
CA GLY A 424 -8.94 12.56 1.82
C GLY A 424 -9.84 11.87 2.84
N LEU A 425 -10.82 12.60 3.43
CA LEU A 425 -11.81 12.05 4.35
C LEU A 425 -12.63 10.93 3.70
N ILE A 426 -13.17 11.13 2.49
CA ILE A 426 -13.99 10.11 1.81
C ILE A 426 -13.15 8.85 1.48
N LYS A 427 -11.88 9.01 1.08
CA LYS A 427 -10.97 7.87 0.84
C LYS A 427 -10.62 7.11 2.13
N ALA A 428 -10.35 7.84 3.21
CA ALA A 428 -10.07 7.27 4.53
C ALA A 428 -11.30 6.56 5.12
N ASP A 429 -12.47 7.19 5.03
CA ASP A 429 -13.77 6.66 5.46
C ASP A 429 -14.10 5.33 4.77
N LYS A 430 -13.93 5.29 3.43
CA LYS A 430 -14.02 4.08 2.62
C LYS A 430 -13.08 2.97 3.10
N LYS A 431 -11.79 3.25 3.27
CA LYS A 431 -10.81 2.21 3.68
C LYS A 431 -10.95 1.74 5.12
N LEU A 432 -11.44 2.60 6.00
CA LEU A 432 -11.83 2.25 7.36
C LEU A 432 -13.23 1.61 7.42
N GLY A 433 -13.97 1.58 6.30
CA GLY A 433 -15.34 1.06 6.19
C GLY A 433 -16.26 1.65 7.26
N LEU A 434 -16.33 2.98 7.34
CA LEU A 434 -17.04 3.72 8.40
C LEU A 434 -18.55 3.82 8.15
N SER A 435 -19.21 2.70 7.84
CA SER A 435 -20.58 2.64 7.33
C SER A 435 -21.66 3.52 8.00
N PRO A 436 -21.60 3.89 9.31
CA PRO A 436 -22.48 4.92 9.85
C PRO A 436 -22.44 6.29 9.14
N THR A 437 -21.37 6.67 8.41
CA THR A 437 -21.27 7.97 7.70
C THR A 437 -22.05 8.03 6.39
N ILE A 438 -22.79 6.97 6.03
CA ILE A 438 -23.55 6.90 4.77
C ILE A 438 -24.50 8.08 4.55
N ASP A 439 -25.20 8.59 5.56
CA ASP A 439 -26.13 9.71 5.39
C ASP A 439 -25.40 10.98 4.96
N ASP A 440 -24.25 11.25 5.58
CA ASP A 440 -23.36 12.37 5.31
C ASP A 440 -22.76 12.26 3.90
N LEU A 441 -22.26 11.06 3.55
CA LEU A 441 -21.72 10.77 2.21
C LEU A 441 -22.78 10.81 1.10
N LEU A 442 -24.04 10.44 1.36
CA LEU A 442 -25.14 10.56 0.39
C LEU A 442 -25.50 12.04 0.15
N VAL A 443 -25.41 12.91 1.17
CA VAL A 443 -25.58 14.36 0.98
C VAL A 443 -24.48 14.97 0.11
N LEU A 444 -23.25 14.43 0.15
CA LEU A 444 -22.16 14.81 -0.75
C LEU A 444 -22.34 14.22 -2.16
N ALA A 445 -22.72 12.94 -2.26
CA ALA A 445 -22.89 12.22 -3.52
C ALA A 445 -23.90 12.89 -4.47
N ALA A 446 -24.90 13.56 -3.94
CA ALA A 446 -25.92 14.29 -4.71
C ALA A 446 -25.36 15.45 -5.55
N ASP A 447 -24.16 15.95 -5.21
CA ASP A 447 -23.52 17.10 -5.88
C ASP A 447 -22.04 16.83 -6.22
N ILE A 448 -21.62 15.55 -6.25
CA ILE A 448 -20.20 15.17 -6.39
C ILE A 448 -19.54 15.73 -7.66
N ASP A 449 -20.27 15.78 -8.78
CA ASP A 449 -19.78 16.36 -10.05
C ASP A 449 -19.46 17.86 -9.92
N THR A 450 -20.12 18.56 -8.98
CA THR A 450 -19.94 19.99 -8.70
C THR A 450 -18.85 20.25 -7.65
N LEU A 451 -18.57 19.26 -6.78
CA LEU A 451 -17.51 19.36 -5.76
C LEU A 451 -16.10 19.15 -6.34
N ALA A 452 -15.98 18.55 -7.54
CA ALA A 452 -14.72 18.39 -8.28
C ALA A 452 -13.55 17.80 -7.46
N LEU A 453 -13.85 16.83 -6.60
CA LEU A 453 -12.93 16.31 -5.60
C LEU A 453 -11.82 15.41 -6.20
N PRO A 454 -10.53 15.61 -5.84
CA PRO A 454 -9.43 14.81 -6.39
C PRO A 454 -9.59 13.30 -6.18
N GLU A 455 -9.73 12.55 -7.29
CA GLU A 455 -9.92 11.09 -7.32
C GLU A 455 -11.17 10.58 -6.56
N VAL A 456 -12.21 11.41 -6.41
CA VAL A 456 -13.50 11.01 -5.82
C VAL A 456 -14.62 11.25 -6.82
N ASP A 457 -15.06 10.18 -7.47
CA ASP A 457 -16.17 10.18 -8.42
C ASP A 457 -17.35 9.29 -7.96
N LYS A 458 -18.38 9.21 -8.81
CA LYS A 458 -19.57 8.37 -8.58
C LYS A 458 -19.25 6.88 -8.46
N ALA A 459 -18.24 6.37 -9.19
CA ALA A 459 -17.86 4.95 -9.13
C ALA A 459 -17.11 4.63 -7.83
N MET A 460 -16.25 5.53 -7.37
CA MET A 460 -15.50 5.43 -6.12
C MET A 460 -16.45 5.45 -4.91
N LEU A 461 -17.45 6.33 -4.92
CA LEU A 461 -18.55 6.37 -3.93
C LEU A 461 -19.44 5.12 -4.01
N ALA A 462 -19.79 4.65 -5.22
CA ALA A 462 -20.58 3.43 -5.38
C ALA A 462 -19.84 2.19 -4.83
N GLU A 463 -18.52 2.08 -5.02
CA GLU A 463 -17.70 1.03 -4.39
C GLU A 463 -17.64 1.20 -2.85
N CYS A 464 -17.58 2.43 -2.34
CA CYS A 464 -17.62 2.68 -0.89
C CYS A 464 -18.89 2.06 -0.27
N PHE A 465 -20.06 2.43 -0.79
CA PHE A 465 -21.34 1.94 -0.27
C PHE A 465 -21.61 0.46 -0.59
N GLY A 466 -21.27 0.02 -1.81
CA GLY A 466 -21.63 -1.30 -2.35
C GLY A 466 -20.68 -2.44 -2.01
N LYS A 467 -19.50 -2.13 -1.44
CA LYS A 467 -18.46 -3.11 -1.13
C LYS A 467 -17.77 -2.83 0.20
N ASP A 468 -17.15 -1.66 0.38
CA ASP A 468 -16.33 -1.41 1.58
C ASP A 468 -17.17 -1.17 2.85
N PHE A 469 -18.42 -0.75 2.71
CA PHE A 469 -19.43 -0.65 3.79
C PHE A 469 -20.20 -1.95 4.07
N ILE A 470 -20.07 -2.99 3.21
CA ILE A 470 -20.82 -4.24 3.32
C ILE A 470 -20.07 -5.21 4.24
N LEU A 471 -20.34 -5.09 5.54
CA LEU A 471 -19.73 -5.84 6.63
C LEU A 471 -20.75 -6.84 7.20
N THR A 472 -20.35 -8.09 7.46
CA THR A 472 -21.33 -9.17 7.71
C THR A 472 -20.91 -10.24 8.71
N LYS A 473 -19.67 -10.21 9.23
CA LYS A 473 -19.16 -11.23 10.18
C LYS A 473 -19.69 -11.06 11.60
N THR A 474 -20.11 -9.86 11.98
CA THR A 474 -20.73 -9.59 13.30
C THR A 474 -22.20 -9.21 13.13
N THR A 475 -23.01 -9.41 14.18
CA THR A 475 -24.41 -8.97 14.20
C THR A 475 -24.54 -7.45 14.07
N THR A 476 -23.59 -6.69 14.64
CA THR A 476 -23.50 -5.22 14.52
C THR A 476 -23.19 -4.81 13.08
N SER A 477 -22.16 -5.41 12.46
CA SER A 477 -21.80 -5.21 11.07
C SER A 477 -22.98 -5.51 10.14
N LYS A 478 -23.65 -6.66 10.31
CA LYS A 478 -24.82 -7.00 9.51
C LYS A 478 -25.95 -5.98 9.69
N GLN A 479 -26.26 -5.54 10.91
CA GLN A 479 -27.31 -4.53 11.13
C GLN A 479 -26.99 -3.18 10.45
N LEU A 480 -25.73 -2.74 10.47
CA LEU A 480 -25.29 -1.55 9.75
C LEU A 480 -25.38 -1.75 8.22
N THR A 481 -25.05 -2.93 7.72
CA THR A 481 -25.19 -3.28 6.30
C THR A 481 -26.64 -3.29 5.82
N GLU A 482 -27.60 -3.78 6.62
CA GLU A 482 -29.03 -3.72 6.27
C GLU A 482 -29.55 -2.26 6.25
N ASP A 483 -29.05 -1.38 7.14
CA ASP A 483 -29.33 0.08 7.11
C ASP A 483 -28.73 0.75 5.86
N VAL A 484 -27.50 0.37 5.47
CA VAL A 484 -26.88 0.77 4.20
C VAL A 484 -27.75 0.38 3.00
N LEU A 485 -28.22 -0.88 2.93
CA LEU A 485 -29.12 -1.32 1.85
C LEU A 485 -30.44 -0.55 1.83
N ALA A 486 -31.03 -0.27 2.99
CA ALA A 486 -32.27 0.50 3.10
C ALA A 486 -32.09 1.95 2.60
N LYS A 487 -30.99 2.60 2.97
CA LYS A 487 -30.65 3.97 2.54
C LYS A 487 -30.32 4.07 1.06
N LEU A 488 -29.59 3.10 0.51
CA LEU A 488 -29.37 3.01 -0.94
C LEU A 488 -30.68 2.78 -1.70
N SER A 489 -31.54 1.87 -1.23
CA SER A 489 -32.84 1.59 -1.85
C SER A 489 -33.75 2.83 -1.87
N LYS A 490 -33.78 3.60 -0.78
CA LYS A 490 -34.48 4.89 -0.69
C LYS A 490 -33.86 5.97 -1.59
N SER A 491 -32.55 5.92 -1.81
CA SER A 491 -31.83 6.91 -2.64
C SER A 491 -32.13 6.76 -4.14
N LEU A 492 -32.68 5.63 -4.59
CA LEU A 492 -33.15 5.42 -5.96
C LEU A 492 -34.29 6.38 -6.37
N ASP A 493 -35.09 6.84 -5.40
CA ASP A 493 -36.15 7.84 -5.65
C ASP A 493 -35.57 9.24 -5.97
N ASN A 494 -34.36 9.54 -5.51
CA ASN A 494 -33.68 10.81 -5.81
C ASN A 494 -32.86 10.70 -7.10
N ALA A 495 -33.29 11.39 -8.15
CA ALA A 495 -32.63 11.39 -9.47
C ALA A 495 -31.13 11.75 -9.44
N LYS A 496 -30.68 12.59 -8.48
CA LYS A 496 -29.25 12.91 -8.31
C LYS A 496 -28.42 11.75 -7.77
N LEU A 497 -29.02 10.88 -6.95
CA LEU A 497 -28.37 9.76 -6.28
C LEU A 497 -28.56 8.42 -6.98
N ARG A 498 -29.62 8.27 -7.76
CA ARG A 498 -30.08 7.00 -8.35
C ARG A 498 -28.98 6.21 -9.04
N SER A 499 -28.15 6.83 -9.88
CA SER A 499 -27.03 6.17 -10.56
C SER A 499 -26.00 5.62 -9.55
N VAL A 500 -25.58 6.43 -8.58
CA VAL A 500 -24.65 6.00 -7.51
C VAL A 500 -25.25 4.88 -6.66
N ALA A 501 -26.54 4.99 -6.30
CA ALA A 501 -27.25 4.01 -5.50
C ALA A 501 -27.44 2.68 -6.25
N ALA A 502 -27.77 2.72 -7.54
CA ALA A 502 -27.87 1.53 -8.39
C ALA A 502 -26.50 0.85 -8.57
N LEU A 503 -25.46 1.62 -8.90
CA LEU A 503 -24.08 1.11 -9.03
C LEU A 503 -23.54 0.54 -7.71
N ALA A 504 -23.95 1.08 -6.55
CA ALA A 504 -23.61 0.54 -5.24
C ALA A 504 -24.34 -0.77 -4.97
N LEU A 505 -25.66 -0.80 -5.13
CA LEU A 505 -26.46 -2.02 -4.94
C LEU A 505 -25.99 -3.14 -5.88
N GLY A 506 -25.66 -2.84 -7.14
CA GLY A 506 -25.14 -3.78 -8.12
C GLY A 506 -23.77 -4.40 -7.77
N GLN A 507 -23.05 -3.88 -6.78
CA GLN A 507 -21.76 -4.40 -6.30
C GLN A 507 -21.86 -5.31 -5.07
N VAL A 508 -23.03 -5.37 -4.41
CA VAL A 508 -23.23 -6.15 -3.17
C VAL A 508 -23.13 -7.65 -3.47
N LYS A 509 -22.21 -8.35 -2.80
CA LYS A 509 -21.89 -9.78 -3.08
C LYS A 509 -22.38 -10.78 -2.03
N VAL A 510 -23.26 -10.37 -1.12
CA VAL A 510 -23.77 -11.22 -0.02
C VAL A 510 -25.27 -11.48 -0.25
N PRO A 511 -25.67 -12.64 -0.77
CA PRO A 511 -27.07 -12.94 -1.07
C PRO A 511 -27.96 -13.16 0.19
N GLU A 512 -27.36 -13.34 1.37
CA GLU A 512 -28.07 -13.58 2.65
C GLU A 512 -28.50 -12.29 3.39
N LEU A 513 -28.42 -11.14 2.73
CA LEU A 513 -28.89 -9.85 3.26
C LEU A 513 -30.39 -9.65 2.98
N ALA A 514 -31.16 -9.34 4.02
CA ALA A 514 -32.62 -9.28 3.95
C ALA A 514 -33.11 -8.09 3.11
N GLY A 515 -32.42 -6.94 3.18
CA GLY A 515 -32.69 -5.76 2.39
C GLY A 515 -32.43 -5.92 0.88
N LEU A 516 -31.73 -6.98 0.46
CA LEU A 516 -31.34 -7.16 -0.94
C LEU A 516 -32.53 -7.43 -1.85
N ARG A 517 -33.56 -8.16 -1.40
CA ARG A 517 -34.77 -8.39 -2.21
C ARG A 517 -35.61 -7.11 -2.39
N PRO A 518 -35.96 -6.36 -1.34
CA PRO A 518 -36.58 -5.03 -1.50
C PRO A 518 -35.78 -4.09 -2.41
N ALA A 519 -34.44 -4.14 -2.36
CA ALA A 519 -33.59 -3.36 -3.26
C ALA A 519 -33.76 -3.79 -4.74
N ILE A 520 -33.75 -5.09 -5.04
CA ILE A 520 -33.96 -5.63 -6.40
C ILE A 520 -35.35 -5.26 -6.93
N ASP A 521 -36.40 -5.44 -6.11
CA ASP A 521 -37.77 -5.07 -6.48
C ASP A 521 -37.87 -3.56 -6.79
N LYS A 522 -37.19 -2.71 -6.00
CA LYS A 522 -37.15 -1.26 -6.19
C LYS A 522 -36.36 -0.84 -7.44
N LEU A 523 -35.20 -1.46 -7.71
CA LEU A 523 -34.40 -1.20 -8.92
C LEU A 523 -35.20 -1.53 -10.19
N ALA A 524 -35.87 -2.69 -10.22
CA ALA A 524 -36.71 -3.08 -11.34
C ALA A 524 -37.93 -2.17 -11.52
N ALA A 525 -38.54 -1.70 -10.43
CA ALA A 525 -39.64 -0.73 -10.45
C ALA A 525 -39.22 0.66 -11.00
N VAL A 526 -37.97 1.06 -10.79
CA VAL A 526 -37.42 2.33 -11.32
C VAL A 526 -37.06 2.24 -12.81
N GLY A 527 -36.61 1.08 -13.29
CA GLY A 527 -36.49 0.77 -14.72
C GLY A 527 -35.36 1.46 -15.51
N ASP A 528 -34.74 2.51 -14.96
CA ASP A 528 -33.57 3.18 -15.55
C ASP A 528 -32.43 2.19 -15.87
N LYS A 529 -31.63 2.48 -16.90
CA LYS A 529 -30.56 1.60 -17.39
C LYS A 529 -29.63 1.11 -16.27
N ASP A 530 -29.08 2.03 -15.46
CA ASP A 530 -28.18 1.69 -14.35
C ASP A 530 -28.86 0.79 -13.31
N CYS A 531 -30.17 0.96 -13.09
CA CYS A 531 -30.96 0.14 -12.19
C CYS A 531 -31.17 -1.28 -12.75
N ILE A 532 -31.42 -1.40 -14.05
CA ILE A 532 -31.56 -2.70 -14.72
C ILE A 532 -30.20 -3.43 -14.80
N ASP A 533 -29.11 -2.74 -15.09
CA ASP A 533 -27.75 -3.29 -15.02
C ASP A 533 -27.40 -3.76 -13.59
N ALA A 534 -27.84 -3.04 -12.55
CA ALA A 534 -27.71 -3.47 -11.16
C ALA A 534 -28.54 -4.72 -10.82
N VAL A 535 -29.81 -4.81 -11.29
CA VAL A 535 -30.64 -6.02 -11.16
C VAL A 535 -29.97 -7.21 -11.86
N LYS A 536 -29.46 -7.01 -13.08
CA LYS A 536 -28.75 -8.04 -13.85
C LYS A 536 -27.49 -8.53 -13.11
N SER A 537 -26.74 -7.64 -12.48
CA SER A 537 -25.59 -7.98 -11.63
C SER A 537 -26.02 -8.79 -10.40
N LEU A 538 -26.98 -8.28 -9.61
CA LEU A 538 -27.42 -8.92 -8.38
C LEU A 538 -28.06 -10.30 -8.61
N VAL A 539 -28.99 -10.40 -9.57
CA VAL A 539 -29.65 -11.67 -9.88
C VAL A 539 -28.67 -12.63 -10.55
N GLY A 540 -27.90 -12.17 -11.54
CA GLY A 540 -26.99 -13.02 -12.31
C GLY A 540 -25.75 -13.49 -11.54
N GLN A 541 -25.09 -12.61 -10.80
CA GLN A 541 -23.80 -12.85 -10.15
C GLN A 541 -23.93 -13.13 -8.65
N THR A 542 -24.65 -12.29 -7.89
CA THR A 542 -24.74 -12.42 -6.42
C THR A 542 -25.68 -13.54 -5.99
N ILE A 543 -26.84 -13.68 -6.64
CA ILE A 543 -27.83 -14.73 -6.36
C ILE A 543 -27.59 -15.98 -7.24
N GLY A 544 -26.73 -15.88 -8.26
CA GLY A 544 -26.34 -17.01 -9.11
C GLY A 544 -27.41 -17.46 -10.10
N ARG A 545 -28.21 -16.53 -10.63
CA ARG A 545 -29.37 -16.77 -11.52
C ARG A 545 -29.23 -16.11 -12.92
N PRO A 546 -28.18 -16.46 -13.70
CA PRO A 546 -27.98 -15.93 -15.05
C PRO A 546 -29.06 -16.40 -16.05
N ASP A 547 -29.81 -17.45 -15.72
CA ASP A 547 -31.00 -17.90 -16.45
C ASP A 547 -32.09 -16.82 -16.50
N VAL A 548 -32.37 -16.17 -15.36
CA VAL A 548 -33.36 -15.09 -15.26
C VAL A 548 -32.90 -13.87 -16.05
N VAL A 549 -31.61 -13.53 -15.92
CA VAL A 549 -30.98 -12.43 -16.69
C VAL A 549 -31.13 -12.64 -18.19
N LYS A 550 -30.94 -13.88 -18.67
CA LYS A 550 -31.11 -14.24 -20.09
C LYS A 550 -32.56 -14.13 -20.58
N VAL A 551 -33.55 -14.37 -19.71
CA VAL A 551 -34.98 -14.30 -20.06
C VAL A 551 -35.50 -12.86 -20.08
N ASN A 552 -35.17 -12.06 -19.07
CA ASN A 552 -35.70 -10.70 -18.93
C ASN A 552 -34.87 -9.66 -19.72
N GLY A 553 -33.56 -9.87 -19.86
CA GLY A 553 -32.66 -8.96 -20.57
C GLY A 553 -32.68 -7.55 -19.97
N ASP A 554 -32.84 -6.55 -20.83
CA ASP A 554 -32.85 -5.13 -20.46
C ASP A 554 -34.26 -4.54 -20.27
N LYS A 555 -35.31 -5.39 -20.23
CA LYS A 555 -36.71 -4.95 -20.23
C LYS A 555 -37.26 -4.80 -18.81
N ALA A 556 -37.51 -3.56 -18.37
CA ALA A 556 -38.06 -3.26 -17.04
C ALA A 556 -39.37 -4.03 -16.76
N ASP A 557 -40.34 -3.99 -17.68
CA ASP A 557 -41.64 -4.67 -17.53
C ASP A 557 -41.50 -6.19 -17.33
N ALA A 558 -40.52 -6.82 -18.00
CA ALA A 558 -40.25 -8.25 -17.86
C ALA A 558 -39.67 -8.56 -16.48
N TRP A 559 -38.73 -7.75 -16.00
CA TRP A 559 -38.20 -7.84 -14.64
C TRP A 559 -39.28 -7.63 -13.58
N GLN A 560 -40.12 -6.60 -13.70
CA GLN A 560 -41.20 -6.31 -12.77
C GLN A 560 -42.23 -7.45 -12.71
N LYS A 561 -42.68 -7.95 -13.87
CA LYS A 561 -43.59 -9.10 -13.93
C LYS A 561 -42.97 -10.36 -13.29
N TRP A 562 -41.73 -10.68 -13.65
CA TRP A 562 -41.05 -11.86 -13.13
C TRP A 562 -40.83 -11.78 -11.62
N LEU A 563 -40.45 -10.61 -11.09
CA LEU A 563 -40.27 -10.39 -9.66
C LEU A 563 -41.59 -10.47 -8.87
N ALA A 564 -42.72 -10.08 -9.46
CA ALA A 564 -44.04 -10.26 -8.85
C ALA A 564 -44.43 -11.75 -8.76
N GLU A 565 -44.22 -12.53 -9.82
CA GLU A 565 -44.48 -13.98 -9.84
C GLU A 565 -43.55 -14.75 -8.88
N ASP A 566 -42.27 -14.36 -8.79
CA ASP A 566 -41.28 -14.91 -7.86
C ASP A 566 -41.62 -14.56 -6.40
N LYS A 567 -42.07 -13.32 -6.12
CA LYS A 567 -42.42 -12.85 -4.78
C LYS A 567 -43.54 -13.69 -4.14
N VAL A 568 -44.60 -14.00 -4.89
CA VAL A 568 -45.70 -14.85 -4.41
C VAL A 568 -45.20 -16.24 -4.00
N GLN A 569 -44.23 -16.79 -4.74
CA GLN A 569 -43.63 -18.09 -4.41
C GLN A 569 -42.70 -18.00 -3.20
N PHE A 570 -41.89 -16.93 -3.09
CA PHE A 570 -41.03 -16.65 -1.93
C PHE A 570 -41.85 -16.54 -0.63
N GLU A 571 -42.93 -15.76 -0.66
CA GLU A 571 -43.85 -15.59 0.47
C GLU A 571 -44.54 -16.92 0.82
N ARG A 572 -44.99 -17.70 -0.17
CA ARG A 572 -45.63 -18.99 0.07
C ARG A 572 -44.67 -20.03 0.67
N VAL A 573 -43.43 -20.12 0.19
CA VAL A 573 -42.42 -21.00 0.80
C VAL A 573 -42.14 -20.58 2.25
N ASN A 574 -42.03 -19.29 2.53
CA ASN A 574 -41.79 -18.80 3.90
C ASN A 574 -43.00 -19.03 4.82
N ALA A 575 -44.23 -18.90 4.32
CA ALA A 575 -45.44 -19.26 5.06
C ALA A 575 -45.48 -20.74 5.44
N ILE A 576 -45.07 -21.64 4.52
CA ILE A 576 -44.98 -23.08 4.79
C ILE A 576 -43.86 -23.39 5.79
N LYS A 577 -42.67 -22.76 5.66
CA LYS A 577 -41.57 -22.90 6.64
C LYS A 577 -41.98 -22.44 8.03
N LYS A 578 -42.64 -21.28 8.15
CA LYS A 578 -43.14 -20.74 9.41
C LYS A 578 -44.15 -21.70 10.04
N TRP A 579 -45.17 -22.11 9.28
CA TRP A 579 -46.18 -23.05 9.75
C TRP A 579 -45.56 -24.37 10.23
N TYR A 580 -44.58 -24.90 9.51
CA TYR A 580 -43.87 -26.12 9.91
C TYR A 580 -43.08 -25.93 11.21
N GLY A 581 -42.38 -24.80 11.37
CA GLY A 581 -41.70 -24.47 12.63
C GLY A 581 -42.65 -24.36 13.83
N GLU A 582 -43.87 -23.87 13.60
CA GLU A 582 -44.90 -23.69 14.65
C GLU A 582 -45.68 -24.98 14.97
N ASN A 583 -45.87 -25.89 14.00
CA ASN A 583 -46.82 -27.01 14.13
C ASN A 583 -46.19 -28.42 14.02
N SER A 584 -44.91 -28.56 13.65
CA SER A 584 -44.26 -29.86 13.42
C SER A 584 -44.12 -30.78 14.66
N GLN A 585 -44.37 -30.26 15.86
CA GLN A 585 -44.38 -31.07 17.10
C GLN A 585 -45.76 -31.68 17.40
N THR A 586 -46.82 -31.21 16.73
CA THR A 586 -48.22 -31.61 16.95
C THR A 586 -48.54 -32.84 16.08
N THR A 587 -47.93 -33.98 16.44
CA THR A 587 -47.94 -35.24 15.68
C THR A 587 -48.41 -36.45 16.49
N ARG A 588 -48.86 -36.27 17.74
CA ARG A 588 -49.20 -37.36 18.67
C ARG A 588 -50.71 -37.53 18.81
N ILE A 589 -51.16 -38.76 19.07
CA ILE A 589 -52.58 -39.09 19.34
C ILE A 589 -53.17 -38.19 20.46
N SER A 590 -52.34 -37.84 21.47
CA SER A 590 -52.67 -36.92 22.57
C SER A 590 -53.10 -35.51 22.14
N ASP A 591 -52.75 -35.08 20.93
CA ASP A 591 -52.95 -33.70 20.49
C ASP A 591 -54.39 -33.44 20.02
N GLY A 592 -55.15 -34.52 19.83
CA GLY A 592 -56.57 -34.50 19.49
C GLY A 592 -56.84 -34.59 18.00
N LYS A 593 -57.88 -35.35 17.65
CA LYS A 593 -58.36 -35.63 16.28
C LYS A 593 -58.45 -34.38 15.40
N ASP A 594 -58.96 -33.27 15.93
CA ASP A 594 -59.23 -32.07 15.15
C ASP A 594 -57.96 -31.30 14.79
N LYS A 595 -57.00 -31.20 15.72
CA LYS A 595 -55.67 -30.60 15.45
C LYS A 595 -54.87 -31.45 14.48
N LEU A 596 -54.86 -32.77 14.68
CA LEU A 596 -54.21 -33.71 13.77
C LEU A 596 -54.85 -33.68 12.37
N GLY A 597 -56.18 -33.51 12.28
CA GLY A 597 -56.91 -33.33 11.02
C GLY A 597 -56.51 -32.07 10.27
N ALA A 598 -56.50 -30.92 10.95
CA ALA A 598 -56.06 -29.65 10.36
C ALA A 598 -54.59 -29.69 9.91
N ASN A 599 -53.71 -30.35 10.68
CA ASN A 599 -52.31 -30.54 10.31
C ASN A 599 -52.15 -31.46 9.09
N ASP A 600 -52.87 -32.57 9.02
CA ASP A 600 -52.86 -33.50 7.88
C ASP A 600 -53.31 -32.78 6.58
N GLU A 601 -54.39 -31.98 6.64
CA GLU A 601 -54.86 -31.21 5.49
C GLU A 601 -53.84 -30.15 5.04
N TYR A 602 -53.28 -29.35 5.99
CA TYR A 602 -52.27 -28.35 5.64
C TYR A 602 -51.01 -29.00 5.04
N ILE A 603 -50.52 -30.09 5.65
CA ILE A 603 -49.34 -30.80 5.15
C ILE A 603 -49.60 -31.36 3.75
N LYS A 604 -50.76 -31.99 3.51
CA LYS A 604 -51.14 -32.50 2.18
C LYS A 604 -51.15 -31.39 1.14
N LYS A 605 -51.73 -30.22 1.46
CA LYS A 605 -51.77 -29.06 0.57
C LYS A 605 -50.38 -28.48 0.30
N ALA A 606 -49.62 -28.15 1.35
CA ALA A 606 -48.28 -27.57 1.24
C ALA A 606 -47.28 -28.50 0.53
N LYS A 607 -47.33 -29.81 0.82
CA LYS A 607 -46.57 -30.84 0.10
C LYS A 607 -46.99 -30.90 -1.37
N GLY A 608 -48.30 -30.88 -1.66
CA GLY A 608 -48.81 -30.92 -3.04
C GLY A 608 -48.33 -29.73 -3.88
N GLU A 609 -48.34 -28.53 -3.30
CA GLU A 609 -47.80 -27.32 -3.92
C GLU A 609 -46.28 -27.46 -4.18
N ILE A 610 -45.48 -27.81 -3.18
CA ILE A 610 -44.02 -27.96 -3.33
C ILE A 610 -43.64 -29.12 -4.27
N ASP A 611 -44.36 -30.25 -4.24
CA ASP A 611 -44.19 -31.34 -5.21
C ASP A 611 -44.55 -30.90 -6.63
N SER A 612 -45.53 -29.99 -6.82
CA SER A 612 -45.88 -29.46 -8.15
C SER A 612 -44.76 -28.57 -8.71
N TRP A 613 -44.15 -27.74 -7.86
CA TRP A 613 -43.00 -26.90 -8.20
C TRP A 613 -41.78 -27.75 -8.55
N LEU A 614 -41.38 -28.68 -7.66
CA LEU A 614 -40.18 -29.49 -7.86
C LEU A 614 -40.26 -30.48 -9.03
N LYS A 615 -41.47 -30.84 -9.47
CA LYS A 615 -41.71 -31.67 -10.67
C LYS A 615 -41.74 -30.87 -11.98
N ASN A 616 -41.94 -29.55 -11.94
CA ASN A 616 -41.96 -28.72 -13.13
C ASN A 616 -40.51 -28.44 -13.58
N PRO A 617 -40.05 -28.95 -14.74
CA PRO A 617 -38.67 -28.77 -15.20
C PRO A 617 -38.33 -27.33 -15.62
N LYS A 618 -39.34 -26.44 -15.71
CA LYS A 618 -39.18 -25.00 -15.94
C LYS A 618 -39.32 -24.17 -14.66
N TRP A 619 -39.69 -24.77 -13.53
CA TRP A 619 -39.71 -24.07 -12.25
C TRP A 619 -38.28 -23.94 -11.71
N VAL A 620 -38.02 -22.81 -11.06
CA VAL A 620 -36.73 -22.49 -10.47
C VAL A 620 -36.98 -21.82 -9.11
N PRO A 621 -36.20 -22.12 -8.05
CA PRO A 621 -36.40 -21.53 -6.73
C PRO A 621 -36.51 -20.00 -6.73
N PRO A 622 -37.29 -19.42 -5.80
CA PRO A 622 -37.40 -17.97 -5.67
C PRO A 622 -36.06 -17.30 -5.33
N LEU A 623 -35.88 -16.02 -5.67
CA LEU A 623 -34.65 -15.28 -5.32
C LEU A 623 -34.33 -15.38 -3.82
N GLY A 624 -33.04 -15.58 -3.51
CA GLY A 624 -32.58 -15.80 -2.13
C GLY A 624 -32.84 -17.20 -1.58
N MET A 625 -33.40 -18.12 -2.38
CA MET A 625 -33.53 -19.53 -2.02
C MET A 625 -32.81 -20.44 -3.02
N THR A 626 -32.20 -21.51 -2.53
CA THR A 626 -31.68 -22.61 -3.36
C THR A 626 -32.67 -23.78 -3.38
N LYS A 627 -32.51 -24.72 -4.33
CA LYS A 627 -33.45 -25.84 -4.51
C LYS A 627 -33.45 -26.79 -3.31
N LYS A 628 -32.25 -27.10 -2.79
CA LYS A 628 -32.04 -28.06 -1.71
C LYS A 628 -32.87 -27.76 -0.44
N PRO A 629 -32.85 -26.56 0.17
CA PRO A 629 -33.71 -26.24 1.31
C PRO A 629 -35.23 -26.39 1.06
N ILE A 630 -35.69 -26.36 -0.20
CA ILE A 630 -37.10 -26.59 -0.56
C ILE A 630 -37.38 -28.11 -0.72
N GLU A 631 -36.40 -28.87 -1.22
CA GLU A 631 -36.43 -30.34 -1.26
C GLU A 631 -36.33 -30.95 0.15
N ASP A 632 -35.50 -30.38 1.02
CA ASP A 632 -35.37 -30.74 2.44
C ASP A 632 -36.68 -30.45 3.20
N LEU A 633 -37.28 -29.27 3.00
CA LEU A 633 -38.59 -28.91 3.56
C LEU A 633 -39.72 -29.84 3.07
N ASN A 634 -39.72 -30.20 1.79
CA ASN A 634 -40.66 -31.17 1.23
C ASN A 634 -40.46 -32.57 1.87
N THR A 635 -39.22 -32.96 2.13
CA THR A 635 -38.88 -34.23 2.79
C THR A 635 -39.34 -34.23 4.25
N GLN A 636 -39.15 -33.12 4.96
CA GLN A 636 -39.68 -32.89 6.32
C GLN A 636 -41.21 -33.01 6.35
N LEU A 637 -41.93 -32.29 5.49
CA LEU A 637 -43.39 -32.40 5.34
C LEU A 637 -43.85 -33.83 5.00
N LYS A 638 -43.07 -34.57 4.20
CA LYS A 638 -43.34 -35.98 3.86
C LYS A 638 -43.14 -36.96 5.01
N MET A 639 -42.32 -36.61 6.01
CA MET A 639 -42.13 -37.42 7.23
C MET A 639 -43.21 -37.08 8.26
N THR A 640 -43.33 -35.82 8.66
CA THR A 640 -44.36 -35.34 9.60
C THR A 640 -45.78 -35.69 9.11
N GLY A 641 -46.05 -35.62 7.81
CA GLY A 641 -47.34 -36.02 7.25
C GLY A 641 -47.67 -37.52 7.39
N LYS A 642 -46.67 -38.40 7.51
CA LYS A 642 -46.89 -39.81 7.87
C LYS A 642 -47.24 -39.94 9.34
N GLU A 643 -46.47 -39.29 10.20
CA GLU A 643 -46.64 -39.33 11.67
C GLU A 643 -48.01 -38.79 12.08
N VAL A 644 -48.38 -37.60 11.58
CA VAL A 644 -49.72 -37.01 11.77
C VAL A 644 -50.80 -37.94 11.20
N GLY A 645 -50.60 -38.53 10.02
CA GLY A 645 -51.54 -39.48 9.42
C GLY A 645 -51.78 -40.73 10.27
N THR A 646 -50.71 -41.32 10.82
CA THR A 646 -50.79 -42.48 11.73
C THR A 646 -51.46 -42.11 13.05
N SER A 647 -51.08 -41.00 13.67
CA SER A 647 -51.72 -40.52 14.90
C SER A 647 -53.18 -40.11 14.70
N LEU A 648 -53.54 -39.56 13.53
CA LEU A 648 -54.92 -39.23 13.16
C LEU A 648 -55.77 -40.48 12.91
N ALA A 649 -55.17 -41.59 12.48
CA ALA A 649 -55.85 -42.88 12.42
C ALA A 649 -56.08 -43.46 13.82
N GLY A 650 -55.07 -43.38 14.71
CA GLY A 650 -55.21 -43.77 16.12
C GLY A 650 -56.24 -42.93 16.88
N ALA A 651 -56.27 -41.61 16.67
CA ALA A 651 -57.25 -40.67 17.26
C ALA A 651 -58.66 -40.73 16.62
N LYS A 652 -58.93 -41.77 15.81
CA LYS A 652 -60.26 -42.09 15.25
C LYS A 652 -60.77 -43.47 15.69
N GLN A 653 -59.97 -44.22 16.45
CA GLN A 653 -60.33 -45.46 17.12
C GLN A 653 -60.76 -45.17 18.56
#